data_AF-A0A7C2XW06-F1
#
_entry.id   AF-A0A7C2XW06-F1
#
_cell.length_a   1.000
_cell.length_b   1.000
_cell.length_c   1.000
_cell.angle_alpha   90.00
_cell.angle_beta   90.00
_cell.angle_gamma   90.00
#
_symmetry.space_group_name_H-M   'P 1'
#
loop_
_entity.id
_entity.type
_entity.pdbx_description
1 polymer ?
#
loop_
_entity_poly.entity_id
_entity_poly.type
_entity_poly.pdbx_seq_one_letter_code
_entity_poly.pdbx_strand_id
1 'polypeptide(L)'
;MDVRRLAMIVPLLLTLLLAHPVPGQERLSSLAQVFAKGPILQDRNDDGVVDFIALAIVASGDATATDAAILTDIGARLGFETMGLDLPLLFLDTENALPPAPCILLVGNRNRWVQKLASEGRLDLAALGPGEGVIALLPSALEGRDALVIAGRDEEGLQEAGRFFAARMPYLWRVGKETLRQVEEDATTFFERQGLGRPPVAARALTVRKGAEEIASLLLDVQFRSATELAQAAQRLRELAAAHEQNQREDVLNYSSIARVIFQLRAEAASQRVEVPRSGSPSRASLPLVRESREPVRDLSLANFYSTDGLLKGSPTELIPNRVDTTIVVGPGRDAVWAAEIAARLGLESTGVRLPLAKSAEEITDEKGEMNPILIGRENRLVRALVERGKLANLAELRPNQGLVEIVHEAFEDSPAVIVAGSDEAGTREAARYLAARVPYLWEPKKGRLSLGMIEDEARRFFAARSGAGQAATALYKLDRLIASELAGKAVESVSASLYVEGAEEGFARFAEDYLRPKLRAERVQIAVRNIDLAHTTPILDESWEIPWEVHDVWNVLRTRVLPRVKKGSRVEIEVRVSEAPDVRRELERAIRAELRKRGVAEEKITVRVLSAYKQGFSWIMDVVLPAIREKQSEIAKILIRFAPLEREPDKPELRWQTIFSPIRWLQELYPIDEVLAKELNLPVEAIVFERAASPKSPIYHLEVLDRAGRVLYQSDFDPKFVIQPLFRQFPDYESVRVTTGWITADVNGKRVADERIVTDPEKFWDLYQKKLLPRLFAYVMDLYEGQPKPEHAPYFGELKVELTLSEPDYPLGIDQEQISSLEALHEDLYFGTLAFFDLIGLKFVGERLLYPGRILPIISPPRHGENGRARIVLTGKAAGSPRVVLEWTERGKEGTHKRSLDILKVAVEDPRVVAAIVEAGYEGVRRVDIALRTDTERDEREELIKRAPEEVVDRTILSAEQARAMLDLLRRFHQARLFTATLAYPQLDRIRFRLISPEKTTFEDVPNPGSTFPVKDLEARARGYRYAGERIVQWDEPISPEECEEIVAKLSTFPEITAYWVGRSYLGRDIWAMDVMSPIEAKLWSHAKATTFKPTLFISGRQHANEVSSTSHILRLAELIATDPEYKKYLKRVNLVLHPITNPDGAALAYELQKITPHFMLHAGYWGALGVDVTVGQWERDPMYPEAKVRREIWRTWLPDIFLNPHGYPSHEWVQLFGEYAGWVRARVPERGRA
;
A
#
# COMPACT_ATOMS: atom_id res chain seq x y z
N MET A 1 8.34 39.73 52.67
CA MET A 1 7.11 39.31 51.95
C MET A 1 7.36 37.90 51.43
N ASP A 2 6.55 36.96 51.86
CA ASP A 2 6.92 35.55 51.97
C ASP A 2 6.57 34.74 50.71
N VAL A 3 7.61 34.26 50.02
CA VAL A 3 7.56 33.50 48.75
C VAL A 3 6.81 32.17 48.91
N ARG A 4 6.59 31.70 50.14
CA ARG A 4 5.81 30.49 50.45
C ARG A 4 4.29 30.63 50.25
N ARG A 5 3.73 31.85 50.22
CA ARG A 5 2.28 32.04 49.96
C ARG A 5 1.91 32.08 48.48
N LEU A 6 2.82 32.44 47.58
CA LEU A 6 2.54 32.43 46.13
C LEU A 6 2.53 31.01 45.55
N ALA A 7 3.35 30.10 46.08
CA ALA A 7 3.44 28.70 45.61
C ALA A 7 2.21 27.84 45.99
N MET A 8 1.40 28.26 46.96
CA MET A 8 0.15 27.56 47.33
C MET A 8 -1.10 28.10 46.63
N ILE A 9 -1.05 29.30 46.05
CA ILE A 9 -2.21 29.96 45.43
C ILE A 9 -2.33 29.61 43.94
N VAL A 10 -1.22 29.35 43.24
CA VAL A 10 -1.24 28.99 41.80
C VAL A 10 -1.86 27.61 41.52
N PRO A 11 -1.59 26.53 42.30
CA PRO A 11 -2.27 25.25 42.09
C PRO A 11 -3.75 25.31 42.51
N LEU A 12 -4.08 26.14 43.51
CA LEU A 12 -5.45 26.33 44.01
C LEU A 12 -6.30 27.15 43.02
N LEU A 13 -5.72 28.16 42.35
CA LEU A 13 -6.41 28.89 41.28
C LEU A 13 -6.54 28.07 39.98
N LEU A 14 -5.55 27.22 39.64
CA LEU A 14 -5.70 26.30 38.49
C LEU A 14 -6.74 25.20 38.73
N THR A 15 -6.87 24.70 39.97
CA THR A 15 -7.93 23.72 40.32
C THR A 15 -9.31 24.36 40.44
N LEU A 16 -9.42 25.63 40.85
CA LEU A 16 -10.67 26.39 40.81
C LEU A 16 -11.09 26.85 39.40
N LEU A 17 -10.13 27.07 38.48
CA LEU A 17 -10.41 27.36 37.06
C LEU A 17 -10.77 26.10 36.25
N LEU A 18 -10.38 24.91 36.70
CA LEU A 18 -10.75 23.62 36.10
C LEU A 18 -12.08 23.04 36.64
N ALA A 19 -12.73 23.72 37.58
CA ALA A 19 -13.99 23.30 38.20
C ALA A 19 -15.18 24.21 37.85
N HIS A 20 -15.04 25.09 36.85
CA HIS A 20 -16.16 25.81 36.27
C HIS A 20 -16.59 25.13 34.96
N PRO A 21 -17.88 24.79 34.79
CA PRO A 21 -18.36 24.28 33.50
C PRO A 21 -18.03 25.33 32.43
N VAL A 22 -17.38 24.90 31.35
CA VAL A 22 -17.23 25.72 30.15
C VAL A 22 -18.65 26.16 29.74
N PRO A 23 -18.92 27.47 29.61
CA PRO A 23 -20.22 27.94 29.15
C PRO A 23 -20.46 27.41 27.73
N GLY A 24 -21.47 26.55 27.55
CA GLY A 24 -21.88 26.03 26.23
C GLY A 24 -21.88 24.51 26.05
N GLN A 25 -21.52 23.70 27.05
CA GLN A 25 -21.61 22.24 26.93
C GLN A 25 -23.08 21.79 26.99
N GLU A 26 -23.61 21.23 25.90
CA GLU A 26 -24.95 20.61 25.89
C GLU A 26 -24.98 19.46 26.92
N ARG A 27 -26.00 19.47 27.79
CA ARG A 27 -26.19 18.47 28.85
C ARG A 27 -27.16 17.37 28.41
N LEU A 28 -27.02 16.20 29.01
CA LEU A 28 -27.93 15.09 28.74
C LEU A 28 -29.28 15.36 29.41
N SER A 29 -30.26 15.75 28.60
CA SER A 29 -31.56 16.20 29.09
C SER A 29 -32.61 15.09 29.15
N SER A 30 -32.44 14.00 28.39
CA SER A 30 -33.38 12.88 28.31
C SER A 30 -32.67 11.56 28.00
N LEU A 31 -33.24 10.43 28.45
CA LEU A 31 -32.86 9.08 28.02
C LEU A 31 -32.97 8.88 26.50
N ALA A 32 -33.82 9.64 25.80
CA ALA A 32 -33.94 9.59 24.34
C ALA A 32 -32.70 10.12 23.59
N GLN A 33 -31.78 10.79 24.28
CA GLN A 33 -30.56 11.37 23.71
C GLN A 33 -29.32 10.48 23.88
N VAL A 34 -29.40 9.38 24.64
CA VAL A 34 -28.22 8.58 25.02
C VAL A 34 -27.44 8.03 23.83
N PHE A 35 -28.14 7.51 22.81
CA PHE A 35 -27.56 6.98 21.57
C PHE A 35 -27.85 7.87 20.36
N ALA A 36 -28.04 9.17 20.58
CA ALA A 36 -28.14 10.16 19.51
C ALA A 36 -26.89 11.04 19.50
N LYS A 37 -26.53 11.58 18.33
CA LYS A 37 -25.52 12.65 18.23
C LYS A 37 -25.89 13.78 19.19
N GLY A 38 -24.97 14.15 20.07
CA GLY A 38 -25.21 15.08 21.18
C GLY A 38 -24.19 14.96 22.32
N PRO A 39 -24.60 15.12 23.59
CA PRO A 39 -23.69 15.21 24.74
C PRO A 39 -22.75 14.00 24.94
N ILE A 40 -23.24 12.78 24.70
CA ILE A 40 -22.46 11.53 24.82
C ILE A 40 -21.74 11.20 23.52
N LEU A 41 -22.49 11.10 22.42
CA LEU A 41 -21.95 10.74 21.10
C LEU A 41 -21.68 12.02 20.32
N GLN A 42 -20.42 12.45 20.32
CA GLN A 42 -20.01 13.73 19.77
C GLN A 42 -19.46 13.54 18.35
N ASP A 43 -19.80 14.49 17.49
CA ASP A 43 -19.12 14.74 16.23
C ASP A 43 -18.28 16.00 16.45
N ARG A 44 -16.99 15.82 16.72
CA ARG A 44 -16.08 16.91 17.10
C ARG A 44 -15.51 17.63 15.89
N ASN A 45 -15.51 17.00 14.73
CA ASN A 45 -14.98 17.57 13.50
C ASN A 45 -16.05 18.20 12.59
N ASP A 46 -17.33 18.08 12.97
CA ASP A 46 -18.51 18.65 12.29
C ASP A 46 -18.63 18.16 10.83
N ASP A 47 -18.38 16.87 10.60
CA ASP A 47 -18.57 16.20 9.31
C ASP A 47 -19.88 15.41 9.19
N GLY A 48 -20.66 15.35 10.28
CA GLY A 48 -21.92 14.63 10.36
C GLY A 48 -21.81 13.23 10.97
N VAL A 49 -20.60 12.74 11.27
CA VAL A 49 -20.35 11.40 11.81
C VAL A 49 -19.88 11.50 13.26
N VAL A 50 -20.40 10.63 14.13
CA VAL A 50 -19.93 10.54 15.52
C VAL A 50 -18.50 9.99 15.54
N ASP A 51 -17.57 10.74 16.12
CA ASP A 51 -16.15 10.41 16.18
C ASP A 51 -15.59 10.38 17.61
N PHE A 52 -16.42 10.67 18.62
CA PHE A 52 -15.98 10.70 20.01
C PHE A 52 -17.08 10.27 21.00
N ILE A 53 -16.68 9.54 22.06
CA ILE A 53 -17.55 9.16 23.17
C ILE A 53 -17.18 9.98 24.42
N ALA A 54 -18.07 10.88 24.85
CA ALA A 54 -17.93 11.69 26.06
C ALA A 54 -18.67 11.07 27.27
N LEU A 55 -18.43 9.79 27.52
CA LEU A 55 -19.03 9.00 28.60
C LEU A 55 -17.93 8.15 29.26
N ALA A 56 -17.95 8.08 30.59
CA ALA A 56 -17.17 7.09 31.34
C ALA A 56 -18.11 6.10 32.04
N ILE A 57 -17.71 4.82 32.05
CA ILE A 57 -18.44 3.75 32.73
C ILE A 57 -17.74 3.48 34.07
N VAL A 58 -18.51 3.44 35.16
CA VAL A 58 -18.00 3.10 36.48
C VAL A 58 -18.65 1.81 36.95
N ALA A 59 -17.84 0.77 37.10
CA ALA A 59 -18.24 -0.52 37.63
C ALA A 59 -17.96 -0.62 39.14
N SER A 60 -18.67 -1.54 39.80
CA SER A 60 -18.46 -1.86 41.21
C SER A 60 -17.12 -2.55 41.44
N GLY A 61 -16.41 -2.20 42.52
CA GLY A 61 -15.25 -2.92 43.04
C GLY A 61 -15.57 -4.33 43.52
N ASP A 62 -16.86 -4.65 43.67
CA ASP A 62 -17.41 -5.97 44.01
C ASP A 62 -18.31 -6.49 42.85
N ALA A 63 -17.94 -6.20 41.60
CA ALA A 63 -18.69 -6.62 40.42
C ALA A 63 -18.78 -8.15 40.28
N THR A 64 -19.94 -8.61 39.81
CA THR A 64 -20.23 -10.01 39.49
C THR A 64 -20.10 -10.31 38.01
N ALA A 65 -20.22 -11.59 37.63
CA ALA A 65 -20.35 -12.00 36.23
C ALA A 65 -21.54 -11.32 35.52
N THR A 66 -22.65 -11.07 36.23
CA THR A 66 -23.80 -10.34 35.70
C THR A 66 -23.45 -8.89 35.38
N ASP A 67 -22.74 -8.20 36.29
CA ASP A 67 -22.24 -6.85 36.03
C ASP A 67 -21.30 -6.84 34.82
N ALA A 68 -20.34 -7.77 34.76
CA ALA A 68 -19.38 -7.88 33.65
C ALA A 68 -20.07 -8.13 32.31
N ALA A 69 -21.06 -9.02 32.23
CA ALA A 69 -21.79 -9.29 30.99
C ALA A 69 -22.54 -8.05 30.47
N ILE A 70 -23.20 -7.30 31.37
CA ILE A 70 -23.90 -6.07 31.01
C ILE A 70 -22.91 -5.00 30.53
N LEU A 71 -21.83 -4.77 31.28
CA LEU A 71 -20.78 -3.82 30.90
C LEU A 71 -20.19 -4.15 29.53
N THR A 72 -20.06 -5.43 29.21
CA THR A 72 -19.59 -5.94 27.93
C THR A 72 -20.54 -5.59 26.79
N ASP A 73 -21.84 -5.85 26.94
CA ASP A 73 -22.85 -5.49 25.94
C ASP A 73 -22.94 -3.97 25.72
N ILE A 74 -22.81 -3.19 26.79
CA ILE A 74 -22.79 -1.73 26.75
C ILE A 74 -21.55 -1.23 26.01
N GLY A 75 -20.37 -1.81 26.31
CA GLY A 75 -19.13 -1.51 25.60
C GLY A 75 -19.29 -1.71 24.10
N ALA A 76 -19.77 -2.89 23.69
CA ALA A 76 -20.06 -3.20 22.28
C ALA A 76 -21.04 -2.20 21.64
N ARG A 77 -22.10 -1.81 22.35
CA ARG A 77 -23.05 -0.83 21.84
C ARG A 77 -22.40 0.55 21.65
N LEU A 78 -21.66 1.03 22.64
CA LEU A 78 -21.00 2.34 22.56
C LEU A 78 -19.97 2.39 21.43
N GLY A 79 -19.15 1.35 21.29
CA GLY A 79 -18.22 1.21 20.17
C GLY A 79 -18.93 1.20 18.82
N PHE A 80 -20.08 0.53 18.72
CA PHE A 80 -20.89 0.49 17.50
C PHE A 80 -21.40 1.87 17.07
N GLU A 81 -21.77 2.74 18.00
CA GLU A 81 -22.36 4.06 17.73
C GLU A 81 -21.34 5.16 17.37
N THR A 82 -20.05 4.85 17.34
CA THR A 82 -18.98 5.82 17.04
C THR A 82 -18.02 5.30 15.95
N MET A 83 -17.40 6.22 15.22
CA MET A 83 -16.24 5.96 14.37
C MET A 83 -14.91 6.12 15.12
N GLY A 84 -14.89 6.78 16.28
CA GLY A 84 -13.69 7.03 17.09
C GLY A 84 -13.87 6.69 18.58
N LEU A 85 -12.83 6.11 19.18
CA LEU A 85 -12.83 5.54 20.53
C LEU A 85 -11.54 5.87 21.28
N ASP A 86 -11.69 6.35 22.51
CA ASP A 86 -10.60 6.48 23.48
C ASP A 86 -10.76 5.45 24.61
N LEU A 87 -9.66 4.75 24.90
CA LEU A 87 -9.57 3.82 26.03
C LEU A 87 -8.61 4.35 27.11
N PRO A 88 -8.91 4.15 28.39
CA PRO A 88 -9.99 3.31 28.93
C PRO A 88 -11.37 4.00 28.94
N LEU A 89 -12.43 3.21 28.70
CA LEU A 89 -13.83 3.63 28.91
C LEU A 89 -14.34 3.23 30.31
N LEU A 90 -13.74 2.21 30.91
CA LEU A 90 -14.18 1.59 32.14
C LEU A 90 -13.29 1.98 33.32
N PHE A 91 -13.92 2.33 34.43
CA PHE A 91 -13.29 2.68 35.70
C PHE A 91 -13.95 1.92 36.85
N LEU A 92 -13.25 1.79 37.97
CA LEU A 92 -13.79 1.14 39.17
C LEU A 92 -14.21 2.19 40.21
N ASP A 93 -15.30 1.94 40.92
CA ASP A 93 -15.78 2.81 42.00
C ASP A 93 -14.89 2.80 43.27
N THR A 94 -13.89 1.91 43.31
CA THR A 94 -12.82 1.90 44.33
C THR A 94 -11.86 3.07 44.17
N GLU A 95 -11.85 3.70 42.99
CA GLU A 95 -11.06 4.92 42.76
C GLU A 95 -11.70 6.11 43.51
N ASN A 96 -10.85 6.99 44.06
CA ASN A 96 -11.32 8.09 44.92
C ASN A 96 -11.98 9.24 44.13
N ALA A 97 -11.57 9.44 42.88
CA ALA A 97 -12.09 10.49 42.03
C ALA A 97 -12.98 9.90 40.94
N LEU A 98 -14.07 10.59 40.61
CA LEU A 98 -14.89 10.25 39.45
C LEU A 98 -14.15 10.58 38.14
N PRO A 99 -14.27 9.75 37.09
CA PRO A 99 -13.61 9.98 35.80
C PRO A 99 -13.91 11.35 35.18
N PRO A 100 -12.99 11.93 34.39
CA PRO A 100 -13.13 13.25 33.78
C PRO A 100 -14.04 13.22 32.53
N ALA A 101 -15.27 12.74 32.68
CA ALA A 101 -16.30 12.74 31.65
C ALA A 101 -17.53 13.55 32.07
N PRO A 102 -18.21 14.25 31.14
CA PRO A 102 -19.39 15.06 31.47
C PRO A 102 -20.60 14.19 31.89
N CYS A 103 -20.68 12.96 31.37
CA CYS A 103 -21.67 11.96 31.74
C CYS A 103 -20.97 10.73 32.35
N ILE A 104 -21.54 10.20 33.43
CA ILE A 104 -21.04 9.00 34.12
C ILE A 104 -22.13 7.94 34.10
N LEU A 105 -21.83 6.79 33.50
CA LEU A 105 -22.69 5.61 33.53
C LEU A 105 -22.30 4.73 34.72
N LEU A 106 -23.21 4.60 35.68
CA LEU A 106 -23.10 3.72 36.83
C LEU A 106 -23.88 2.43 36.56
N VAL A 107 -23.21 1.29 36.71
CA VAL A 107 -23.84 -0.03 36.55
C VAL A 107 -23.71 -0.82 37.84
N GLY A 108 -24.81 -1.44 38.25
CA GLY A 108 -24.83 -2.44 39.31
C GLY A 108 -25.26 -1.90 40.66
N ASN A 109 -25.96 -2.74 41.42
CA ASN A 109 -26.52 -2.38 42.72
C ASN A 109 -25.43 -2.13 43.77
N ARG A 110 -24.30 -2.83 43.67
CA ARG A 110 -23.19 -2.73 44.62
C ARG A 110 -22.31 -1.49 44.41
N ASN A 111 -22.54 -0.75 43.33
CA ASN A 111 -21.74 0.43 43.01
C ASN A 111 -21.90 1.51 44.10
N ARG A 112 -20.78 1.98 44.66
CA ARG A 112 -20.71 2.98 45.75
C ARG A 112 -21.48 4.26 45.42
N TRP A 113 -21.44 4.71 44.16
CA TRP A 113 -22.13 5.91 43.73
C TRP A 113 -23.64 5.69 43.55
N VAL A 114 -24.06 4.51 43.11
CA VAL A 114 -25.48 4.13 43.07
C VAL A 114 -26.06 4.10 44.47
N GLN A 115 -25.34 3.51 45.43
CA GLN A 115 -25.73 3.48 46.84
C GLN A 115 -25.83 4.88 47.47
N LYS A 116 -24.90 5.77 47.12
CA LYS A 116 -24.96 7.18 47.54
C LYS A 116 -26.21 7.89 46.97
N LEU A 117 -26.49 7.71 45.68
CA LEU A 117 -27.68 8.34 45.05
C LEU A 117 -28.99 7.79 45.63
N ALA A 118 -29.01 6.50 46.00
CA ALA A 118 -30.15 5.91 46.69
C ALA A 118 -30.34 6.46 48.11
N SER A 119 -29.26 6.62 48.89
CA SER A 119 -29.34 7.15 50.26
C SER A 119 -29.69 8.65 50.30
N GLU A 120 -29.34 9.41 49.26
CA GLU A 120 -29.76 10.80 49.05
C GLU A 120 -31.22 10.93 48.55
N GLY A 121 -31.93 9.80 48.36
CA GLY A 121 -33.33 9.79 47.89
C GLY A 121 -33.49 10.17 46.42
N ARG A 122 -32.41 10.14 45.63
CA ARG A 122 -32.41 10.49 44.20
C ARG A 122 -32.75 9.30 43.30
N LEU A 123 -32.65 8.08 43.84
CA LEU A 123 -32.99 6.82 43.19
C LEU A 123 -33.70 5.90 44.18
N ASP A 124 -34.91 5.45 43.87
CA ASP A 124 -35.67 4.55 44.76
C ASP A 124 -35.54 3.09 44.30
N LEU A 125 -34.50 2.41 44.77
CA LEU A 125 -34.28 0.98 44.50
C LEU A 125 -35.22 0.07 45.30
N ALA A 126 -35.85 0.58 46.37
CA ALA A 126 -36.77 -0.19 47.20
C ALA A 126 -38.15 -0.33 46.54
N ALA A 127 -38.52 0.61 45.67
CA ALA A 127 -39.75 0.57 44.89
C ALA A 127 -39.76 -0.50 43.77
N LEU A 128 -38.61 -1.09 43.42
CA LEU A 128 -38.51 -2.13 42.40
C LEU A 128 -38.99 -3.49 42.93
N GLY A 129 -39.86 -4.17 42.16
CA GLY A 129 -40.28 -5.54 42.43
C GLY A 129 -39.21 -6.59 42.06
N PRO A 130 -39.38 -7.87 42.47
CA PRO A 130 -38.50 -8.95 42.06
C PRO A 130 -38.39 -9.06 40.53
N GLY A 131 -37.17 -9.23 40.02
CA GLY A 131 -36.86 -9.27 38.59
C GLY A 131 -37.05 -7.94 37.85
N GLU A 132 -37.31 -6.83 38.55
CA GLU A 132 -37.38 -5.49 37.95
C GLU A 132 -36.03 -4.77 38.00
N GLY A 133 -35.71 -4.07 36.92
CA GLY A 133 -34.57 -3.17 36.86
C GLY A 133 -34.93 -1.83 36.25
N VAL A 134 -34.13 -0.82 36.56
CA VAL A 134 -34.34 0.57 36.19
C VAL A 134 -33.14 1.10 35.41
N ILE A 135 -33.44 1.87 34.37
CA ILE A 135 -32.49 2.74 33.68
C ILE A 135 -32.93 4.17 34.00
N ALA A 136 -32.10 4.95 34.67
CA ALA A 136 -32.45 6.29 35.12
C ALA A 136 -31.38 7.33 34.73
N LEU A 137 -31.83 8.48 34.25
CA LEU A 137 -31.04 9.67 34.04
C LEU A 137 -31.28 10.65 35.20
N LEU A 138 -30.22 10.95 35.94
CA LEU A 138 -30.19 11.88 37.05
C LEU A 138 -29.28 13.07 36.67
N PRO A 139 -29.84 14.17 36.16
CA PRO A 139 -29.05 15.32 35.74
C PRO A 139 -28.29 15.95 36.89
N SER A 140 -27.07 16.41 36.63
CA SER A 140 -26.22 17.13 37.59
C SER A 140 -26.09 16.42 38.94
N ALA A 141 -26.10 15.07 38.94
CA ALA A 141 -26.20 14.28 40.15
C ALA A 141 -24.87 13.95 40.84
N LEU A 142 -23.77 13.96 40.10
CA LEU A 142 -22.45 13.58 40.59
C LEU A 142 -21.47 14.74 40.46
N GLU A 143 -21.43 15.59 41.48
CA GLU A 143 -20.54 16.77 41.50
C GLU A 143 -20.77 17.70 40.30
N GLY A 144 -22.03 17.89 39.90
CA GLY A 144 -22.41 18.73 38.76
C GLY A 144 -22.46 18.02 37.40
N ARG A 145 -22.05 16.74 37.33
CA ARG A 145 -22.14 15.87 36.14
C ARG A 145 -23.44 15.09 36.07
N ASP A 146 -23.85 14.72 34.86
CA ASP A 146 -25.03 13.89 34.64
C ASP A 146 -24.71 12.42 34.96
N ALA A 147 -25.62 11.76 35.69
CA ALA A 147 -25.48 10.36 36.05
C ALA A 147 -26.54 9.53 35.32
N LEU A 148 -26.08 8.55 34.55
CA LEU A 148 -26.91 7.51 33.97
C LEU A 148 -26.75 6.26 34.83
N VAL A 149 -27.84 5.68 35.31
CA VAL A 149 -27.81 4.58 36.28
C VAL A 149 -28.56 3.38 35.72
N ILE A 150 -27.91 2.22 35.77
CA ILE A 150 -28.52 0.92 35.50
C ILE A 150 -28.43 0.10 36.78
N ALA A 151 -29.59 -0.20 37.36
CA ALA A 151 -29.71 -0.93 38.62
C ALA A 151 -30.91 -1.90 38.60
N GLY A 152 -30.90 -2.89 39.46
CA GLY A 152 -31.96 -3.90 39.61
C GLY A 152 -32.45 -4.01 41.04
N ARG A 153 -33.61 -4.64 41.26
CA ARG A 153 -33.96 -5.16 42.59
C ARG A 153 -33.03 -6.31 43.00
N ASP A 154 -32.72 -7.16 42.02
CA ASP A 154 -31.89 -8.35 42.08
C ASP A 154 -31.03 -8.46 40.81
N GLU A 155 -30.22 -9.51 40.68
CA GLU A 155 -29.36 -9.72 39.52
C GLU A 155 -30.16 -9.93 38.23
N GLU A 156 -31.35 -10.54 38.32
CA GLU A 156 -32.23 -10.75 37.17
C GLU A 156 -32.77 -9.44 36.61
N GLY A 157 -33.23 -8.54 37.49
CA GLY A 157 -33.67 -7.20 37.10
C GLY A 157 -32.54 -6.35 36.54
N LEU A 158 -31.35 -6.42 37.15
CA LEU A 158 -30.15 -5.73 36.65
C LEU A 158 -29.78 -6.20 35.24
N GLN A 159 -29.80 -7.53 35.01
CA GLN A 159 -29.52 -8.13 33.70
C GLN A 159 -30.53 -7.67 32.64
N GLU A 160 -31.82 -7.66 32.94
CA GLU A 160 -32.84 -7.20 31.98
C GLU A 160 -32.67 -5.71 31.66
N ALA A 161 -32.43 -4.85 32.66
CA ALA A 161 -32.19 -3.43 32.45
C ALA A 161 -30.93 -3.17 31.60
N GLY A 162 -29.83 -3.86 31.89
CA GLY A 162 -28.60 -3.77 31.11
C GLY A 162 -28.76 -4.22 29.66
N ARG A 163 -29.40 -5.37 29.44
CA ARG A 163 -29.68 -5.88 28.08
C ARG A 163 -30.63 -4.96 27.31
N PHE A 164 -31.67 -4.43 27.97
CA PHE A 164 -32.56 -3.45 27.36
C PHE A 164 -31.80 -2.19 26.94
N PHE A 165 -30.95 -1.66 27.82
CA PHE A 165 -30.12 -0.48 27.54
C PHE A 165 -29.25 -0.70 26.30
N ALA A 166 -28.49 -1.80 26.25
CA ALA A 166 -27.54 -2.04 25.17
C ALA A 166 -28.24 -2.45 23.85
N ALA A 167 -29.23 -3.34 23.90
CA ALA A 167 -29.79 -3.96 22.70
C ALA A 167 -31.02 -3.23 22.13
N ARG A 168 -31.75 -2.44 22.92
CA ARG A 168 -33.05 -1.87 22.51
C ARG A 168 -33.08 -0.35 22.49
N MET A 169 -32.46 0.34 23.44
CA MET A 169 -32.51 1.81 23.42
C MET A 169 -31.89 2.40 22.13
N PRO A 170 -32.44 3.50 21.59
CA PRO A 170 -33.54 4.33 22.11
C PRO A 170 -34.96 3.84 21.74
N TYR A 171 -35.08 2.65 21.14
CA TYR A 171 -36.37 2.05 20.77
C TYR A 171 -37.11 1.52 22.00
N LEU A 172 -38.44 1.53 21.96
CA LEU A 172 -39.27 1.05 23.07
C LEU A 172 -39.19 -0.47 23.25
N TRP A 173 -39.22 -1.22 22.16
CA TRP A 173 -39.09 -2.69 22.21
C TRP A 173 -38.46 -3.24 20.93
N ARG A 174 -39.06 -2.97 19.76
CA ARG A 174 -38.57 -3.39 18.44
C ARG A 174 -37.63 -2.33 17.84
N VAL A 175 -36.40 -2.74 17.55
CA VAL A 175 -35.41 -1.92 16.84
C VAL A 175 -35.96 -1.49 15.47
N GLY A 176 -35.84 -0.20 15.15
CA GLY A 176 -36.36 0.40 13.91
C GLY A 176 -37.85 0.79 13.93
N LYS A 177 -38.51 0.76 15.09
CA LYS A 177 -39.92 1.18 15.28
C LYS A 177 -40.03 2.37 16.25
N GLU A 178 -40.94 2.30 17.22
CA GLU A 178 -41.25 3.38 18.17
C GLU A 178 -40.02 3.69 19.05
N THR A 179 -39.81 4.98 19.34
CA THR A 179 -38.66 5.47 20.12
C THR A 179 -39.08 6.28 21.33
N LEU A 180 -38.20 6.40 22.32
CA LEU A 180 -38.42 7.30 23.46
C LEU A 180 -38.67 8.75 23.02
N ARG A 181 -37.98 9.22 21.98
CA ARG A 181 -38.19 10.57 21.42
C ARG A 181 -39.61 10.76 20.87
N GLN A 182 -40.17 9.72 20.25
CA GLN A 182 -41.55 9.77 19.77
C GLN A 182 -42.52 9.93 20.95
N VAL A 183 -42.31 9.20 22.04
CA VAL A 183 -43.15 9.31 23.25
C VAL A 183 -43.11 10.73 23.85
N GLU A 184 -41.94 11.37 23.87
CA GLU A 184 -41.79 12.76 24.33
C GLU A 184 -42.53 13.77 23.45
N GLU A 185 -42.45 13.61 22.12
CA GLU A 185 -43.13 14.47 21.16
C GLU A 185 -44.66 14.28 21.21
N ASP A 186 -45.12 13.04 21.35
CA ASP A 186 -46.54 12.71 21.50
C ASP A 186 -47.09 13.31 22.81
N ALA A 187 -46.34 13.24 23.91
CA ALA A 187 -46.70 13.87 25.19
C ALA A 187 -46.74 15.40 25.09
N THR A 188 -45.76 16.00 24.42
CA THR A 188 -45.74 17.44 24.15
C THR A 188 -46.96 17.87 23.33
N THR A 189 -47.27 17.12 22.27
CA THR A 189 -48.42 17.34 21.39
C THR A 189 -49.74 17.15 22.14
N PHE A 190 -49.83 16.21 23.07
CA PHE A 190 -51.00 16.02 23.92
C PHE A 190 -51.30 17.29 24.72
N PHE A 191 -50.31 17.86 25.42
CA PHE A 191 -50.52 19.08 26.21
C PHE A 191 -50.85 20.29 25.34
N GLU A 192 -50.23 20.40 24.16
CA GLU A 192 -50.53 21.46 23.19
C GLU A 192 -52.00 21.42 22.76
N ARG A 193 -52.51 20.22 22.41
CA ARG A 193 -53.92 20.00 22.05
C ARG A 193 -54.89 20.25 23.20
N GLN A 194 -54.43 20.17 24.45
CA GLN A 194 -55.23 20.53 25.63
C GLN A 194 -55.18 22.03 25.98
N GLY A 195 -54.49 22.85 25.18
CA GLY A 195 -54.36 24.30 25.39
C GLY A 195 -53.32 24.69 26.44
N LEU A 196 -52.41 23.77 26.81
CA LEU A 196 -51.40 23.97 27.86
C LEU A 196 -50.01 24.33 27.28
N GLY A 197 -49.96 24.67 25.99
CA GLY A 197 -48.71 24.94 25.27
C GLY A 197 -47.86 23.70 25.04
N ARG A 198 -46.58 23.91 24.68
CA ARG A 198 -45.60 22.85 24.45
C ARG A 198 -44.58 22.82 25.60
N PRO A 199 -44.90 22.22 26.76
CA PRO A 199 -43.95 22.12 27.86
C PRO A 199 -42.77 21.22 27.47
N PRO A 200 -41.54 21.47 27.97
CA PRO A 200 -40.45 20.52 27.83
C PRO A 200 -40.81 19.18 28.50
N VAL A 201 -40.71 18.09 27.73
CA VAL A 201 -40.92 16.72 28.19
C VAL A 201 -39.61 15.96 28.06
N ALA A 202 -39.21 15.24 29.10
CA ALA A 202 -37.99 14.42 29.09
C ALA A 202 -38.21 13.06 29.76
N ALA A 203 -37.84 11.97 29.06
CA ALA A 203 -37.76 10.64 29.63
C ALA A 203 -36.62 10.58 30.65
N ARG A 204 -36.96 10.32 31.92
CA ARG A 204 -36.01 10.30 33.05
C ARG A 204 -35.69 8.91 33.55
N ALA A 205 -36.65 8.01 33.57
CA ALA A 205 -36.42 6.64 34.00
C ALA A 205 -37.32 5.69 33.25
N LEU A 206 -36.87 4.46 33.05
CA LEU A 206 -37.73 3.39 32.61
C LEU A 206 -37.43 2.14 33.44
N THR A 207 -38.48 1.39 33.77
CA THR A 207 -38.40 0.13 34.50
C THR A 207 -38.75 -1.00 33.56
N VAL A 208 -37.93 -2.04 33.55
CA VAL A 208 -38.15 -3.29 32.81
C VAL A 208 -38.22 -4.46 33.78
N ARG A 209 -38.84 -5.55 33.36
CA ARG A 209 -38.99 -6.76 34.19
C ARG A 209 -38.59 -7.99 33.39
N LYS A 210 -37.81 -8.88 34.00
CA LYS A 210 -37.43 -10.15 33.38
C LYS A 210 -38.67 -10.92 32.91
N GLY A 211 -38.62 -11.39 31.66
CA GLY A 211 -39.70 -12.16 31.04
C GLY A 211 -40.94 -11.34 30.64
N ALA A 212 -40.96 -10.02 30.89
CA ALA A 212 -41.99 -9.15 30.36
C ALA A 212 -41.75 -8.88 28.86
N GLU A 213 -42.83 -8.65 28.12
CA GLU A 213 -42.81 -8.32 26.68
C GLU A 213 -43.00 -6.81 26.42
N GLU A 214 -42.94 -5.99 27.48
CA GLU A 214 -43.14 -4.54 27.45
C GLU A 214 -42.31 -3.84 28.55
N ILE A 215 -42.10 -2.53 28.40
CA ILE A 215 -41.55 -1.67 29.45
C ILE A 215 -42.57 -1.58 30.60
N ALA A 216 -42.18 -1.94 31.82
CA ALA A 216 -43.07 -1.96 32.97
C ALA A 216 -43.55 -0.57 33.37
N SER A 217 -42.69 0.44 33.28
CA SER A 217 -43.09 1.84 33.36
C SER A 217 -42.08 2.79 32.70
N LEU A 218 -42.55 3.91 32.16
CA LEU A 218 -41.72 4.99 31.63
C LEU A 218 -42.04 6.29 32.38
N LEU A 219 -41.04 6.90 33.01
CA LEU A 219 -41.14 8.17 33.72
C LEU A 219 -40.77 9.34 32.79
N LEU A 220 -41.74 10.21 32.53
CA LEU A 220 -41.58 11.49 31.84
C LEU A 220 -41.61 12.64 32.86
N ASP A 221 -40.62 13.49 32.83
CA ASP A 221 -40.57 14.74 33.59
C ASP A 221 -41.03 15.90 32.70
N VAL A 222 -41.99 16.68 33.18
CA VAL A 222 -42.64 17.74 32.40
C VAL A 222 -42.62 19.05 33.17
N GLN A 223 -42.06 20.09 32.57
CA GLN A 223 -41.92 21.41 33.20
C GLN A 223 -42.96 22.40 32.65
N PHE A 224 -43.85 22.88 33.53
CA PHE A 224 -44.83 23.93 33.23
C PHE A 224 -44.39 25.29 33.77
N ARG A 225 -45.02 26.36 33.25
CA ARG A 225 -44.67 27.75 33.60
C ARG A 225 -45.34 28.21 34.89
N SER A 226 -46.49 27.63 35.24
CA SER A 226 -47.25 28.00 36.43
C SER A 226 -47.86 26.79 37.13
N ALA A 227 -48.12 26.92 38.43
CA ALA A 227 -48.82 25.89 39.21
C ALA A 227 -50.23 25.61 38.69
N THR A 228 -50.88 26.59 38.05
CA THR A 228 -52.21 26.44 37.42
C THR A 228 -52.17 25.52 36.21
N GLU A 229 -51.21 25.74 35.30
CA GLU A 229 -51.00 24.86 34.15
C GLU A 229 -50.70 23.42 34.59
N LEU A 230 -49.87 23.25 35.62
CA LEU A 230 -49.57 21.95 36.20
C LEU A 230 -50.83 21.24 36.72
N ALA A 231 -51.69 21.94 37.48
CA ALA A 231 -52.92 21.36 38.01
C ALA A 231 -53.90 20.95 36.89
N GLN A 232 -54.00 21.77 35.83
CA GLN A 232 -54.80 21.45 34.65
C GLN A 232 -54.24 20.23 33.90
N ALA A 233 -52.92 20.18 33.69
CA ALA A 233 -52.24 19.04 33.08
C ALA A 233 -52.49 17.74 33.85
N ALA A 234 -52.35 17.78 35.18
CA ALA A 234 -52.61 16.63 36.04
C ALA A 234 -54.05 16.12 35.91
N GLN A 235 -55.02 17.03 35.86
CA GLN A 235 -56.42 16.68 35.68
C GLN A 235 -56.67 16.02 34.31
N ARG A 236 -56.11 16.56 33.22
CA ARG A 236 -56.23 15.98 31.87
C ARG A 236 -55.61 14.59 31.76
N LEU A 237 -54.48 14.36 32.41
CA LEU A 237 -53.86 13.04 32.45
C LEU A 237 -54.69 12.03 33.28
N ARG A 238 -55.32 12.44 34.39
CA ARG A 238 -56.24 11.58 35.16
C ARG A 238 -57.49 11.21 34.35
N GLU A 239 -58.03 12.16 33.59
CA GLU A 239 -59.13 11.91 32.64
C GLU A 239 -58.71 10.89 31.56
N LEU A 240 -57.50 11.02 31.02
CA LEU A 240 -56.96 10.07 30.05
C LEU A 240 -56.74 8.68 30.66
N ALA A 241 -56.17 8.60 31.87
CA ALA A 241 -55.97 7.35 32.58
C ALA A 241 -57.28 6.61 32.82
N ALA A 242 -58.33 7.31 33.27
CA ALA A 242 -59.67 6.74 33.45
C ALA A 242 -60.29 6.27 32.12
N ALA A 243 -60.00 6.94 31.00
CA ALA A 243 -60.44 6.52 29.67
C ALA A 243 -59.71 5.24 29.21
N HIS A 244 -58.39 5.13 29.45
CA HIS A 244 -57.60 3.93 29.12
C HIS A 244 -58.07 2.70 29.92
N GLU A 245 -58.41 2.86 31.20
CA GLU A 245 -58.99 1.79 32.02
C GLU A 245 -60.32 1.26 31.45
N GLN A 246 -61.04 2.09 30.68
CA GLN A 246 -62.28 1.74 29.99
C GLN A 246 -62.07 1.31 28.53
N ASN A 247 -60.81 1.11 28.10
CA ASN A 247 -60.41 0.85 26.72
C ASN A 247 -60.88 1.91 25.70
N GLN A 248 -60.82 3.19 26.08
CA GLN A 248 -61.15 4.33 25.23
C GLN A 248 -59.91 5.18 24.96
N ARG A 249 -59.93 5.98 23.88
CA ARG A 249 -58.84 6.90 23.51
C ARG A 249 -57.49 6.22 23.27
N GLU A 250 -57.51 5.02 22.70
CA GLU A 250 -56.33 4.20 22.41
C GLU A 250 -55.34 4.83 21.42
N ASP A 251 -55.72 5.92 20.76
CA ASP A 251 -54.92 6.72 19.83
C ASP A 251 -54.03 7.77 20.52
N VAL A 252 -54.13 7.94 21.85
CA VAL A 252 -53.46 9.02 22.58
C VAL A 252 -52.57 8.46 23.69
N LEU A 253 -51.25 8.66 23.58
CA LEU A 253 -50.26 8.26 24.61
C LEU A 253 -50.38 6.79 25.06
N ASN A 254 -50.79 5.92 24.14
CA ASN A 254 -51.00 4.51 24.37
C ASN A 254 -50.06 3.72 23.45
N TYR A 255 -49.11 2.99 24.04
CA TYR A 255 -48.06 2.29 23.29
C TYR A 255 -48.10 0.81 23.61
N SER A 256 -48.11 -0.05 22.60
CA SER A 256 -48.17 -1.50 22.80
C SER A 256 -46.98 -2.09 23.58
N SER A 257 -45.90 -1.32 23.70
CA SER A 257 -44.63 -1.69 24.35
C SER A 257 -44.42 -1.03 25.71
N ILE A 258 -45.37 -0.28 26.26
CA ILE A 258 -45.24 0.38 27.57
C ILE A 258 -46.48 0.10 28.41
N ALA A 259 -46.33 -0.59 29.53
CA ALA A 259 -47.45 -0.94 30.41
C ALA A 259 -48.10 0.27 31.09
N ARG A 260 -47.30 1.28 31.45
CA ARG A 260 -47.79 2.57 31.98
C ARG A 260 -46.78 3.71 31.76
N VAL A 261 -47.28 4.91 31.49
CA VAL A 261 -46.48 6.13 31.44
C VAL A 261 -46.74 6.93 32.71
N ILE A 262 -45.67 7.26 33.43
CA ILE A 262 -45.69 8.03 34.67
C ILE A 262 -45.25 9.45 34.33
N PHE A 263 -46.08 10.43 34.63
CA PHE A 263 -45.77 11.84 34.44
C PHE A 263 -45.42 12.49 35.78
N GLN A 264 -44.20 13.01 35.88
CA GLN A 264 -43.75 13.89 36.95
C GLN A 264 -43.87 15.34 36.48
N LEU A 265 -44.95 16.00 36.88
CA LEU A 265 -45.23 17.39 36.50
C LEU A 265 -44.60 18.34 37.51
N ARG A 266 -43.92 19.39 37.04
CA ARG A 266 -43.27 20.40 37.87
C ARG A 266 -43.58 21.82 37.41
N ALA A 267 -43.80 22.73 38.36
CA ALA A 267 -43.94 24.16 38.11
C ALA A 267 -43.55 24.89 39.39
N GLU A 268 -42.59 25.81 39.32
CA GLU A 268 -42.05 26.49 40.51
C GLU A 268 -41.65 25.48 41.60
N ALA A 269 -42.23 25.56 42.81
CA ALA A 269 -42.04 24.60 43.90
C ALA A 269 -43.09 23.47 43.93
N ALA A 270 -44.10 23.49 43.05
CA ALA A 270 -45.16 22.50 42.99
C ALA A 270 -44.75 21.29 42.14
N SER A 271 -45.14 20.09 42.60
CA SER A 271 -44.83 18.82 41.96
C SER A 271 -46.01 17.86 42.09
N GLN A 272 -46.43 17.23 40.99
CA GLN A 272 -47.49 16.20 41.00
C GLN A 272 -47.08 15.01 40.13
N ARG A 273 -47.38 13.79 40.60
CA ARG A 273 -47.17 12.54 39.86
C ARG A 273 -48.52 11.99 39.39
N VAL A 274 -48.65 11.67 38.11
CA VAL A 274 -49.85 11.06 37.51
C VAL A 274 -49.44 9.85 36.67
N GLU A 275 -50.14 8.72 36.83
CA GLU A 275 -49.87 7.50 36.05
C GLU A 275 -50.99 7.28 35.03
N VAL A 276 -50.60 6.98 33.79
CA VAL A 276 -51.50 6.64 32.69
C VAL A 276 -51.20 5.20 32.27
N PRO A 277 -52.07 4.22 32.58
CA PRO A 277 -51.87 2.83 32.17
C PRO A 277 -52.09 2.66 30.66
N ARG A 278 -51.55 1.58 30.09
CA ARG A 278 -51.81 1.17 28.71
C ARG A 278 -53.26 0.67 28.56
N SER A 279 -53.93 1.05 27.47
CA SER A 279 -55.18 0.43 27.03
C SER A 279 -54.91 -0.85 26.25
N GLY A 280 -55.75 -1.88 26.38
CA GLY A 280 -55.63 -3.14 25.62
C GLY A 280 -54.59 -4.14 26.11
N SER A 281 -53.99 -4.93 25.21
CA SER A 281 -52.96 -5.96 25.51
C SER A 281 -51.61 -5.64 24.83
N PRO A 282 -50.47 -6.15 25.35
CA PRO A 282 -49.18 -5.94 24.70
C PRO A 282 -49.13 -6.66 23.34
N SER A 283 -48.38 -6.13 22.37
CA SER A 283 -48.30 -6.68 21.02
C SER A 283 -47.11 -7.64 20.87
N ARG A 284 -47.39 -8.90 20.51
CA ARG A 284 -46.39 -9.91 20.12
C ARG A 284 -46.05 -9.80 18.64
N ALA A 285 -45.18 -8.88 18.27
CA ALA A 285 -44.47 -9.02 17.00
C ALA A 285 -43.26 -9.93 17.23
N SER A 286 -43.37 -11.20 16.83
CA SER A 286 -42.22 -12.11 16.82
C SER A 286 -41.11 -11.54 15.93
N LEU A 287 -39.88 -11.54 16.45
CA LEU A 287 -38.70 -11.25 15.65
C LEU A 287 -38.58 -12.33 14.57
N PRO A 288 -38.32 -12.00 13.29
CA PRO A 288 -37.81 -13.00 12.37
C PRO A 288 -36.47 -13.50 12.94
N LEU A 289 -36.43 -14.78 13.31
CA LEU A 289 -35.19 -15.49 13.58
C LEU A 289 -34.45 -15.61 12.25
N VAL A 290 -33.61 -14.63 11.93
CA VAL A 290 -32.60 -14.82 10.90
C VAL A 290 -31.58 -15.80 11.49
N ARG A 291 -31.75 -17.09 11.15
CA ARG A 291 -30.75 -18.13 11.41
C ARG A 291 -29.65 -17.95 10.37
N GLU A 292 -28.67 -17.13 10.70
CA GLU A 292 -27.40 -17.14 9.98
C GLU A 292 -26.50 -18.21 10.58
N SER A 293 -25.97 -19.08 9.72
CA SER A 293 -24.91 -20.01 10.10
C SER A 293 -23.64 -19.22 10.37
N ARG A 294 -23.13 -19.32 11.60
CA ARG A 294 -21.77 -18.91 11.88
C ARG A 294 -20.84 -20.08 11.49
N GLU A 295 -19.67 -19.80 10.94
CA GLU A 295 -18.61 -20.80 10.74
C GLU A 295 -17.36 -20.57 11.64
N PRO A 296 -16.71 -21.62 12.17
CA PRO A 296 -15.46 -21.50 12.91
C PRO A 296 -14.36 -20.82 12.09
N VAL A 297 -13.63 -19.90 12.71
CA VAL A 297 -12.51 -19.21 12.06
C VAL A 297 -11.26 -20.07 12.17
N ARG A 298 -11.04 -20.94 11.19
CA ARG A 298 -9.89 -21.87 11.18
C ARG A 298 -8.55 -21.13 11.26
N ASP A 299 -8.50 -19.91 10.75
CA ASP A 299 -7.27 -19.16 10.54
C ASP A 299 -7.06 -17.93 11.44
N LEU A 300 -7.58 -17.99 12.66
CA LEU A 300 -7.54 -16.88 13.61
C LEU A 300 -6.13 -16.60 14.15
N SER A 301 -5.66 -15.37 14.02
CA SER A 301 -4.44 -14.87 14.65
C SER A 301 -4.67 -13.53 15.34
N LEU A 302 -3.75 -13.10 16.20
CA LEU A 302 -3.84 -11.76 16.78
C LEU A 302 -3.66 -10.67 15.69
N ALA A 303 -3.01 -10.97 14.56
CA ALA A 303 -2.85 -10.02 13.47
C ALA A 303 -4.16 -9.74 12.70
N ASN A 304 -5.03 -10.74 12.55
CA ASN A 304 -6.30 -10.61 11.83
C ASN A 304 -7.54 -10.49 12.75
N PHE A 305 -7.34 -10.39 14.06
CA PHE A 305 -8.41 -10.44 15.07
C PHE A 305 -9.61 -9.50 14.77
N TYR A 306 -9.33 -8.24 14.40
CA TYR A 306 -10.32 -7.21 14.05
C TYR A 306 -10.53 -7.05 12.52
N SER A 307 -10.31 -8.10 11.72
CA SER A 307 -10.56 -8.09 10.27
C SER A 307 -11.65 -9.07 9.86
N THR A 308 -12.07 -9.00 8.59
CA THR A 308 -13.02 -9.95 7.97
C THR A 308 -12.50 -11.38 7.91
N ASP A 309 -11.18 -11.58 7.95
CA ASP A 309 -10.55 -12.90 8.01
C ASP A 309 -10.58 -13.46 9.44
N GLY A 310 -10.64 -12.59 10.46
CA GLY A 310 -10.75 -12.94 11.88
C GLY A 310 -12.19 -13.01 12.41
N LEU A 311 -12.45 -12.34 13.54
CA LEU A 311 -13.73 -12.40 14.28
C LEU A 311 -14.84 -11.51 13.72
N LEU A 312 -14.50 -10.61 12.79
CA LEU A 312 -15.50 -9.83 12.07
C LEU A 312 -15.84 -10.54 10.77
N LYS A 313 -17.06 -10.37 10.26
CA LYS A 313 -17.46 -10.91 8.95
C LYS A 313 -18.21 -9.85 8.14
N GLY A 314 -17.95 -9.87 6.84
CA GLY A 314 -18.78 -9.25 5.80
C GLY A 314 -19.47 -10.32 4.97
N SER A 315 -20.03 -9.95 3.82
CA SER A 315 -20.53 -10.92 2.84
C SER A 315 -19.45 -11.28 1.80
N PRO A 316 -19.58 -12.38 1.04
CA PRO A 316 -18.62 -12.69 -0.03
C PRO A 316 -18.45 -11.57 -1.07
N THR A 317 -19.44 -10.69 -1.18
CA THR A 317 -19.45 -9.53 -2.09
C THR A 317 -19.19 -8.19 -1.37
N GLU A 318 -19.16 -8.17 -0.03
CA GLU A 318 -18.96 -6.95 0.78
C GLU A 318 -17.80 -7.17 1.75
N LEU A 319 -16.68 -6.51 1.47
CA LEU A 319 -15.47 -6.56 2.30
C LEU A 319 -15.57 -5.69 3.57
N ILE A 320 -16.68 -4.97 3.76
CA ILE A 320 -16.94 -4.18 4.97
C ILE A 320 -17.49 -5.10 6.06
N PRO A 321 -16.87 -5.16 7.25
CA PRO A 321 -17.36 -5.98 8.35
C PRO A 321 -18.71 -5.44 8.84
N ASN A 322 -19.77 -6.21 8.67
CA ASN A 322 -21.14 -5.88 9.10
C ASN A 322 -21.65 -6.79 10.23
N ARG A 323 -20.80 -7.71 10.70
CA ARG A 323 -21.14 -8.67 11.75
C ARG A 323 -19.95 -8.97 12.65
N VAL A 324 -20.24 -9.19 13.92
CA VAL A 324 -19.31 -9.72 14.94
C VAL A 324 -19.64 -11.20 15.19
N ASP A 325 -18.75 -12.09 14.78
CA ASP A 325 -18.93 -13.56 14.84
C ASP A 325 -18.16 -14.20 16.01
N THR A 326 -18.48 -13.71 17.21
CA THR A 326 -17.99 -14.25 18.48
C THR A 326 -19.04 -14.11 19.58
N THR A 327 -18.79 -14.77 20.70
CA THR A 327 -19.47 -14.57 21.99
C THR A 327 -18.38 -14.25 23.02
N ILE A 328 -18.59 -13.25 23.88
CA ILE A 328 -17.69 -13.01 25.02
C ILE A 328 -18.22 -13.75 26.24
N VAL A 329 -17.44 -14.67 26.79
CA VAL A 329 -17.80 -15.47 27.97
C VAL A 329 -17.04 -14.94 29.18
N VAL A 330 -17.78 -14.29 30.09
CA VAL A 330 -17.20 -13.68 31.29
C VAL A 330 -17.12 -14.67 32.44
N GLY A 331 -15.96 -14.73 33.10
CA GLY A 331 -15.74 -15.52 34.30
C GLY A 331 -16.44 -14.94 35.55
N PRO A 332 -16.43 -15.69 36.67
CA PRO A 332 -17.08 -15.26 37.92
C PRO A 332 -16.28 -14.21 38.71
N GLY A 333 -15.02 -13.98 38.36
CA GLY A 333 -14.15 -13.00 39.02
C GLY A 333 -14.43 -11.56 38.60
N ARG A 334 -14.03 -10.61 39.46
CA ARG A 334 -14.12 -9.17 39.18
C ARG A 334 -13.35 -8.75 37.94
N ASP A 335 -12.22 -9.41 37.67
CA ASP A 335 -11.37 -9.19 36.51
C ASP A 335 -12.11 -9.33 35.17
N ALA A 336 -13.29 -9.97 35.15
CA ALA A 336 -14.11 -10.08 33.96
C ALA A 336 -14.72 -8.76 33.46
N VAL A 337 -14.79 -7.70 34.28
CA VAL A 337 -15.37 -6.40 33.86
C VAL A 337 -14.60 -5.76 32.69
N TRP A 338 -13.30 -6.05 32.56
CA TRP A 338 -12.44 -5.51 31.51
C TRP A 338 -12.80 -6.02 30.09
N ALA A 339 -13.67 -7.02 30.00
CA ALA A 339 -14.30 -7.47 28.76
C ALA A 339 -15.02 -6.33 28.00
N ALA A 340 -15.49 -5.31 28.71
CA ALA A 340 -16.17 -4.14 28.13
C ALA A 340 -15.32 -3.37 27.12
N GLU A 341 -14.01 -3.30 27.31
CA GLU A 341 -13.12 -2.57 26.39
C GLU A 341 -12.89 -3.35 25.09
N ILE A 342 -12.75 -4.68 25.18
CA ILE A 342 -12.65 -5.57 24.02
C ILE A 342 -13.95 -5.49 23.20
N ALA A 343 -15.09 -5.55 23.89
CA ALA A 343 -16.40 -5.42 23.26
C ALA A 343 -16.56 -4.06 22.58
N ALA A 344 -16.15 -2.97 23.22
CA ALA A 344 -16.15 -1.64 22.62
C ALA A 344 -15.28 -1.59 21.36
N ARG A 345 -14.11 -2.24 21.35
CA ARG A 345 -13.31 -2.33 20.13
C ARG A 345 -13.97 -3.15 19.03
N LEU A 346 -14.60 -4.28 19.36
CA LEU A 346 -15.35 -5.09 18.37
C LEU A 346 -16.53 -4.29 17.77
N GLY A 347 -17.23 -3.51 18.60
CA GLY A 347 -18.28 -2.59 18.13
C GLY A 347 -17.74 -1.46 17.26
N LEU A 348 -16.57 -0.91 17.60
CA LEU A 348 -15.90 0.14 16.81
C LEU A 348 -15.59 -0.33 15.40
N GLU A 349 -15.05 -1.54 15.27
CA GLU A 349 -14.54 -2.06 13.99
C GLU A 349 -15.63 -2.69 13.11
N SER A 350 -16.87 -2.79 13.59
CA SER A 350 -17.98 -3.36 12.84
C SER A 350 -19.04 -2.31 12.48
N THR A 351 -19.63 -2.46 11.29
CA THR A 351 -20.80 -1.71 10.82
C THR A 351 -22.12 -2.39 11.19
N GLY A 352 -22.08 -3.51 11.91
CA GLY A 352 -23.23 -4.15 12.54
C GLY A 352 -22.88 -4.99 13.76
N VAL A 353 -23.73 -4.99 14.78
CA VAL A 353 -23.52 -5.74 16.03
C VAL A 353 -24.80 -6.45 16.46
N ARG A 354 -24.65 -7.66 17.00
CA ARG A 354 -25.74 -8.42 17.61
C ARG A 354 -25.58 -8.40 19.13
N LEU A 355 -26.61 -7.95 19.83
CA LEU A 355 -26.65 -7.89 21.28
C LEU A 355 -27.78 -8.79 21.83
N PRO A 356 -27.59 -9.49 22.96
CA PRO A 356 -26.36 -9.51 23.77
C PRO A 356 -25.22 -10.26 23.08
N LEU A 357 -24.00 -9.72 23.24
CA LEU A 357 -22.73 -10.31 22.80
C LEU A 357 -22.07 -11.13 23.93
N ALA A 358 -22.39 -10.79 25.18
CA ALA A 358 -21.80 -11.40 26.36
C ALA A 358 -22.72 -12.46 27.02
N LYS A 359 -22.08 -13.48 27.59
CA LYS A 359 -22.72 -14.50 28.45
C LYS A 359 -21.82 -14.76 29.66
N SER A 360 -22.41 -15.06 30.81
CA SER A 360 -21.66 -15.61 31.93
C SER A 360 -21.22 -17.04 31.63
N ALA A 361 -20.09 -17.47 32.19
CA ALA A 361 -19.62 -18.84 32.02
C ALA A 361 -20.65 -19.89 32.49
N GLU A 362 -21.48 -19.56 33.48
CA GLU A 362 -22.55 -20.43 33.99
C GLU A 362 -23.76 -20.55 33.05
N GLU A 363 -23.98 -19.58 32.16
CA GLU A 363 -25.04 -19.65 31.14
C GLU A 363 -24.72 -20.63 29.99
N ILE A 364 -23.46 -21.05 29.84
CA ILE A 364 -23.05 -21.95 28.76
C ILE A 364 -23.38 -23.41 29.15
N THR A 365 -24.37 -24.03 28.52
CA THR A 365 -24.70 -25.44 28.82
C THR A 365 -23.90 -26.44 27.98
N ASP A 366 -23.47 -26.04 26.79
CA ASP A 366 -22.67 -26.84 25.87
C ASP A 366 -21.53 -25.98 25.28
N GLU A 367 -20.30 -26.30 25.65
CA GLU A 367 -19.10 -25.58 25.18
C GLU A 367 -18.85 -25.75 23.68
N LYS A 368 -19.34 -26.84 23.07
CA LYS A 368 -19.17 -27.15 21.65
C LYS A 368 -20.06 -26.28 20.75
N GLY A 369 -21.15 -25.77 21.30
CA GLY A 369 -22.05 -24.86 20.60
C GLY A 369 -21.56 -23.41 20.56
N GLU A 370 -20.54 -23.06 21.35
CA GLU A 370 -19.97 -21.71 21.36
C GLU A 370 -18.90 -21.58 20.28
N MET A 371 -19.08 -20.58 19.44
CA MET A 371 -18.19 -20.35 18.32
C MET A 371 -17.28 -19.16 18.50
N ASN A 372 -15.99 -19.38 18.22
CA ASN A 372 -14.90 -18.42 18.37
C ASN A 372 -14.95 -17.64 19.70
N PRO A 373 -15.26 -18.27 20.87
CA PRO A 373 -15.57 -17.49 22.07
C PRO A 373 -14.33 -16.78 22.62
N ILE A 374 -14.53 -15.58 23.16
CA ILE A 374 -13.51 -14.86 23.94
C ILE A 374 -13.78 -15.14 25.42
N LEU A 375 -12.90 -15.88 26.07
CA LEU A 375 -13.00 -16.29 27.46
C LEU A 375 -12.21 -15.32 28.36
N ILE A 376 -12.90 -14.69 29.29
CA ILE A 376 -12.30 -13.68 30.17
C ILE A 376 -12.15 -14.21 31.60
N GLY A 377 -10.95 -14.04 32.15
CA GLY A 377 -10.61 -14.31 33.55
C GLY A 377 -10.12 -15.74 33.81
N ARG A 378 -9.19 -15.87 34.76
CA ARG A 378 -8.55 -17.17 35.10
C ARG A 378 -9.53 -18.17 35.72
N GLU A 379 -10.49 -17.66 36.48
CA GLU A 379 -11.48 -18.47 37.20
C GLU A 379 -12.66 -18.90 36.32
N ASN A 380 -12.66 -18.49 35.05
CA ASN A 380 -13.64 -18.93 34.06
C ASN A 380 -13.55 -20.46 33.89
N ARG A 381 -14.67 -21.18 34.08
CA ARG A 381 -14.68 -22.65 34.05
C ARG A 381 -14.22 -23.22 32.71
N LEU A 382 -14.45 -22.53 31.59
CA LEU A 382 -13.98 -22.95 30.27
C LEU A 382 -12.46 -22.77 30.14
N VAL A 383 -11.89 -21.72 30.73
CA VAL A 383 -10.43 -21.53 30.81
C VAL A 383 -9.80 -22.64 31.66
N ARG A 384 -10.37 -22.94 32.83
CA ARG A 384 -9.91 -24.06 33.68
C ARG A 384 -9.97 -25.40 32.95
N ALA A 385 -11.04 -25.68 32.20
CA ALA A 385 -11.17 -26.89 31.39
C ALA A 385 -10.05 -26.99 30.33
N LEU A 386 -9.66 -25.89 29.69
CA LEU A 386 -8.53 -25.87 28.75
C LEU A 386 -7.18 -26.12 29.43
N VAL A 387 -6.99 -25.62 30.65
CA VAL A 387 -5.80 -25.89 31.48
C VAL A 387 -5.74 -27.38 31.86
N GLU A 388 -6.84 -27.95 32.33
CA GLU A 388 -6.95 -29.37 32.71
C GLU A 388 -6.69 -30.29 31.51
N ARG A 389 -7.10 -29.87 30.30
CA ARG A 389 -6.81 -30.56 29.03
C ARG A 389 -5.39 -30.34 28.50
N GLY A 390 -4.57 -29.54 29.19
CA GLY A 390 -3.19 -29.22 28.78
C GLY A 390 -3.08 -28.32 27.55
N LYS A 391 -4.18 -27.65 27.14
CA LYS A 391 -4.22 -26.80 25.93
C LYS A 391 -3.80 -25.35 26.18
N LEU A 392 -3.54 -24.96 27.43
CA LEU A 392 -3.22 -23.58 27.84
C LEU A 392 -2.02 -23.52 28.81
N ALA A 393 -0.85 -23.96 28.33
CA ALA A 393 0.36 -24.04 29.17
C ALA A 393 0.92 -22.68 29.62
N ASN A 394 0.80 -21.64 28.78
CA ASN A 394 1.34 -20.32 29.06
C ASN A 394 0.75 -19.66 30.31
N LEU A 395 -0.50 -19.95 30.66
CA LEU A 395 -1.17 -19.38 31.83
C LEU A 395 -0.47 -19.78 33.15
N ALA A 396 0.20 -20.93 33.16
CA ALA A 396 1.00 -21.38 34.31
C ALA A 396 2.38 -20.68 34.39
N GLU A 397 2.86 -20.09 33.29
CA GLU A 397 4.17 -19.42 33.24
C GLU A 397 4.12 -17.94 33.66
N LEU A 398 2.91 -17.36 33.83
CA LEU A 398 2.74 -15.94 34.14
C LEU A 398 3.35 -15.57 35.50
N ARG A 399 4.12 -14.49 35.52
CA ARG A 399 4.62 -13.84 36.73
C ARG A 399 3.58 -12.86 37.29
N PRO A 400 3.69 -12.40 38.55
CA PRO A 400 2.80 -11.37 39.09
C PRO A 400 2.68 -10.15 38.16
N ASN A 401 1.48 -9.57 38.06
CA ASN A 401 1.10 -8.48 37.16
C ASN A 401 1.17 -8.78 35.65
N GLN A 402 1.44 -10.03 35.25
CA GLN A 402 1.44 -10.41 33.83
C GLN A 402 0.05 -10.87 33.36
N GLY A 403 -0.28 -10.43 32.16
CA GLY A 403 -1.48 -10.79 31.41
C GLY A 403 -1.16 -11.65 30.20
N LEU A 404 -2.09 -12.52 29.82
CA LEU A 404 -2.04 -13.39 28.65
C LEU A 404 -3.23 -13.09 27.74
N VAL A 405 -2.93 -12.91 26.46
CA VAL A 405 -3.89 -13.05 25.36
C VAL A 405 -3.45 -14.26 24.55
N GLU A 406 -4.27 -15.29 24.42
CA GLU A 406 -3.90 -16.52 23.69
C GLU A 406 -5.06 -17.10 22.88
N ILE A 407 -4.77 -17.51 21.64
CA ILE A 407 -5.68 -18.20 20.74
C ILE A 407 -5.39 -19.70 20.80
N VAL A 408 -6.36 -20.49 21.23
CA VAL A 408 -6.32 -21.95 21.21
C VAL A 408 -7.20 -22.42 20.05
N HIS A 409 -6.57 -22.84 18.94
CA HIS A 409 -7.28 -23.14 17.68
C HIS A 409 -8.23 -24.34 17.78
N GLU A 410 -7.85 -25.37 18.54
CA GLU A 410 -8.67 -26.56 18.78
C GLU A 410 -9.21 -26.52 20.22
N ALA A 411 -9.88 -25.44 20.62
CA ALA A 411 -10.35 -25.29 22.00
C ALA A 411 -11.55 -26.22 22.29
N PHE A 412 -12.59 -26.11 21.46
CA PHE A 412 -13.85 -26.84 21.57
C PHE A 412 -14.22 -27.42 20.20
N GLU A 413 -13.84 -28.69 19.97
CA GLU A 413 -13.90 -29.33 18.64
C GLU A 413 -13.11 -28.51 17.59
N ASP A 414 -13.78 -28.06 16.52
CA ASP A 414 -13.17 -27.29 15.43
C ASP A 414 -13.18 -25.76 15.68
N SER A 415 -13.75 -25.30 16.80
CA SER A 415 -13.82 -23.87 17.11
C SER A 415 -12.59 -23.39 17.89
N PRO A 416 -11.91 -22.32 17.42
CA PRO A 416 -10.90 -21.65 18.23
C PRO A 416 -11.54 -20.94 19.42
N ALA A 417 -10.76 -20.69 20.48
CA ALA A 417 -11.15 -19.78 21.57
C ALA A 417 -10.01 -18.79 21.85
N VAL A 418 -10.37 -17.57 22.26
CA VAL A 418 -9.42 -16.54 22.65
C VAL A 418 -9.48 -16.34 24.16
N ILE A 419 -8.37 -16.51 24.85
CA ILE A 419 -8.28 -16.41 26.29
C ILE A 419 -7.66 -15.08 26.66
N VAL A 420 -8.30 -14.35 27.57
CA VAL A 420 -7.77 -13.14 28.19
C VAL A 420 -7.77 -13.35 29.70
N ALA A 421 -6.59 -13.56 30.28
CA ALA A 421 -6.44 -13.87 31.71
C ALA A 421 -5.07 -13.42 32.22
N GLY A 422 -4.95 -13.10 33.50
CA GLY A 422 -3.70 -12.74 34.15
C GLY A 422 -3.31 -13.67 35.28
N SER A 423 -2.09 -13.48 35.78
CA SER A 423 -1.68 -14.07 37.07
C SER A 423 -2.47 -13.48 38.23
N ASP A 424 -2.92 -12.25 38.09
CA ASP A 424 -3.79 -11.49 38.96
C ASP A 424 -4.72 -10.57 38.12
N GLU A 425 -5.52 -9.74 38.79
CA GLU A 425 -6.42 -8.82 38.13
C GLU A 425 -5.70 -7.71 37.35
N ALA A 426 -4.55 -7.22 37.85
CA ALA A 426 -3.77 -6.20 37.15
C ALA A 426 -3.26 -6.75 35.81
N GLY A 427 -2.80 -8.01 35.81
CA GLY A 427 -2.44 -8.74 34.60
C GLY A 427 -3.63 -8.93 33.64
N THR A 428 -4.81 -9.33 34.16
CA THR A 428 -6.02 -9.51 33.33
C THR A 428 -6.47 -8.21 32.69
N ARG A 429 -6.45 -7.10 33.44
CA ARG A 429 -6.71 -5.75 32.94
C ARG A 429 -5.75 -5.38 31.82
N GLU A 430 -4.45 -5.60 32.00
CA GLU A 430 -3.44 -5.26 30.99
C GLU A 430 -3.60 -6.12 29.72
N ALA A 431 -3.93 -7.41 29.85
CA ALA A 431 -4.23 -8.27 28.70
C ALA A 431 -5.45 -7.78 27.91
N ALA A 432 -6.54 -7.44 28.60
CA ALA A 432 -7.75 -6.91 27.96
C ALA A 432 -7.46 -5.57 27.27
N ARG A 433 -6.70 -4.68 27.93
CA ARG A 433 -6.30 -3.39 27.37
C ARG A 433 -5.39 -3.55 26.16
N TYR A 434 -4.43 -4.46 26.19
CA TYR A 434 -3.58 -4.77 25.04
C TYR A 434 -4.42 -5.21 23.83
N LEU A 435 -5.34 -6.16 24.05
CA LEU A 435 -6.22 -6.66 23.00
C LEU A 435 -7.15 -5.57 22.44
N ALA A 436 -7.70 -4.70 23.29
CA ALA A 436 -8.63 -3.65 22.86
C ALA A 436 -7.93 -2.44 22.22
N ALA A 437 -6.79 -2.02 22.77
CA ALA A 437 -6.15 -0.76 22.43
C ALA A 437 -4.95 -0.87 21.48
N ARG A 438 -4.27 -2.03 21.42
CA ARG A 438 -3.01 -2.16 20.65
C ARG A 438 -3.15 -3.07 19.44
N VAL A 439 -3.76 -4.25 19.59
CA VAL A 439 -3.96 -5.22 18.49
C VAL A 439 -4.74 -4.57 17.33
N PRO A 440 -4.32 -4.71 16.06
CA PRO A 440 -3.31 -5.64 15.51
C PRO A 440 -1.86 -5.13 15.51
N TYR A 441 -1.56 -4.03 16.19
CA TYR A 441 -0.21 -3.50 16.33
C TYR A 441 0.53 -4.15 17.50
N LEU A 442 1.87 -4.20 17.41
CA LEU A 442 2.68 -4.71 18.53
C LEU A 442 2.59 -3.79 19.75
N TRP A 443 2.60 -2.47 19.55
CA TRP A 443 2.47 -1.51 20.66
C TRP A 443 1.81 -0.20 20.24
N GLU A 444 2.32 0.53 19.25
CA GLU A 444 1.73 1.81 18.83
C GLU A 444 0.54 1.61 17.88
N PRO A 445 -0.70 1.98 18.25
CA PRO A 445 -1.90 1.71 17.46
C PRO A 445 -2.09 2.74 16.34
N LYS A 446 -1.12 2.81 15.43
CA LYS A 446 -1.09 3.79 14.35
C LYS A 446 -0.70 3.12 13.03
N LYS A 447 -1.40 3.48 11.95
CA LYS A 447 -1.12 2.99 10.60
C LYS A 447 0.35 3.24 10.20
N GLY A 448 0.97 2.26 9.55
CA GLY A 448 2.40 2.28 9.19
C GLY A 448 3.36 1.96 10.34
N ARG A 449 2.90 1.79 11.58
CA ARG A 449 3.71 1.22 12.68
C ARG A 449 3.74 -0.31 12.61
N LEU A 450 4.64 -0.91 13.38
CA LEU A 450 4.86 -2.36 13.40
C LEU A 450 3.60 -3.12 13.81
N SER A 451 3.07 -3.92 12.88
CA SER A 451 1.91 -4.78 13.10
C SER A 451 2.30 -6.22 13.35
N LEU A 452 1.43 -6.98 14.03
CA LEU A 452 1.62 -8.42 14.22
C LEU A 452 1.63 -9.16 12.87
N GLY A 453 0.90 -8.67 11.86
CA GLY A 453 0.93 -9.24 10.50
C GLY A 453 2.27 -9.05 9.78
N MET A 454 2.99 -7.95 10.05
CA MET A 454 4.36 -7.79 9.56
C MET A 454 5.30 -8.81 10.21
N ILE A 455 5.10 -9.13 11.49
CA ILE A 455 5.87 -10.15 12.21
C ILE A 455 5.59 -11.55 11.63
N GLU A 456 4.33 -11.87 11.32
CA GLU A 456 3.93 -13.11 10.66
C GLU A 456 4.58 -13.25 9.27
N ASP A 457 4.55 -12.20 8.44
CA ASP A 457 5.17 -12.21 7.12
C ASP A 457 6.70 -12.35 7.20
N GLU A 458 7.35 -11.66 8.14
CA GLU A 458 8.80 -11.78 8.35
C GLU A 458 9.20 -13.18 8.80
N ALA A 459 8.44 -13.79 9.72
CA ALA A 459 8.66 -15.17 10.16
C ALA A 459 8.52 -16.14 8.99
N ARG A 460 7.48 -15.98 8.16
CA ARG A 460 7.29 -16.81 6.97
C ARG A 460 8.47 -16.67 6.02
N ARG A 461 8.89 -15.43 5.72
CA ARG A 461 10.01 -15.16 4.81
C ARG A 461 11.32 -15.74 5.34
N PHE A 462 11.55 -15.72 6.65
CA PHE A 462 12.70 -16.36 7.27
C PHE A 462 12.72 -17.88 7.02
N PHE A 463 11.64 -18.59 7.37
CA PHE A 463 11.57 -20.05 7.18
C PHE A 463 11.50 -20.47 5.71
N ALA A 464 10.91 -19.65 4.85
CA ALA A 464 10.82 -19.89 3.41
C ALA A 464 12.12 -19.59 2.62
N ALA A 465 13.21 -19.21 3.30
CA ALA A 465 14.46 -18.75 2.70
C ALA A 465 14.28 -17.55 1.73
N ARG A 466 13.37 -16.63 2.06
CA ARG A 466 13.06 -15.38 1.33
C ARG A 466 13.62 -14.13 2.01
N SER A 467 14.38 -14.29 3.10
CA SER A 467 15.16 -13.24 3.76
C SER A 467 16.63 -13.62 3.80
N GLY A 468 17.53 -12.64 3.88
CA GLY A 468 18.98 -12.91 3.92
C GLY A 468 19.38 -13.79 5.12
N ALA A 469 18.82 -13.53 6.30
CA ALA A 469 19.03 -14.37 7.48
C ALA A 469 18.47 -15.79 7.31
N GLY A 470 17.31 -15.94 6.67
CA GLY A 470 16.70 -17.23 6.38
C GLY A 470 17.52 -18.05 5.39
N GLN A 471 18.02 -17.41 4.32
CA GLN A 471 18.94 -18.04 3.37
C GLN A 471 20.27 -18.42 4.04
N ALA A 472 20.85 -17.54 4.85
CA ALA A 472 22.07 -17.80 5.60
C ALA A 472 21.93 -18.99 6.57
N ALA A 473 20.80 -19.07 7.30
CA ALA A 473 20.51 -20.17 8.20
C ALA A 473 20.34 -21.49 7.43
N THR A 474 19.57 -21.49 6.34
CA THR A 474 19.39 -22.67 5.49
C THR A 474 20.69 -23.10 4.83
N ALA A 475 21.56 -22.17 4.40
CA ALA A 475 22.86 -22.47 3.84
C ALA A 475 23.75 -23.24 4.82
N LEU A 476 23.87 -22.75 6.05
CA LEU A 476 24.67 -23.43 7.09
C LEU A 476 24.06 -24.77 7.48
N TYR A 477 22.73 -24.88 7.56
CA TYR A 477 22.04 -26.15 7.80
C TYR A 477 22.34 -27.19 6.70
N LYS A 478 22.18 -26.81 5.43
CA LYS A 478 22.47 -27.70 4.28
C LYS A 478 23.95 -28.10 4.23
N LEU A 479 24.87 -27.19 4.55
CA LEU A 479 26.30 -27.52 4.63
C LEU A 479 26.62 -28.51 5.75
N ASP A 480 26.04 -28.34 6.94
CA ASP A 480 26.22 -29.29 8.03
C ASP A 480 25.78 -30.70 7.63
N ARG A 481 24.66 -30.80 6.90
CA ARG A 481 24.16 -32.07 6.36
C ARG A 481 25.10 -32.67 5.33
N LEU A 482 25.59 -31.88 4.37
CA LEU A 482 26.58 -32.33 3.39
C LEU A 482 27.89 -32.78 4.04
N ILE A 483 28.37 -32.06 5.05
CA ILE A 483 29.58 -32.44 5.79
C ILE A 483 29.36 -33.79 6.48
N ALA A 484 28.19 -33.98 7.12
CA ALA A 484 27.85 -35.22 7.81
C ALA A 484 27.65 -36.41 6.86
N SER A 485 27.06 -36.21 5.67
CA SER A 485 26.80 -37.30 4.73
C SER A 485 28.00 -37.62 3.83
N GLU A 486 28.71 -36.61 3.34
CA GLU A 486 29.75 -36.77 2.32
C GLU A 486 31.16 -36.89 2.91
N LEU A 487 31.45 -36.32 4.09
CA LEU A 487 32.81 -36.33 4.66
C LEU A 487 32.98 -37.28 5.85
N ALA A 488 31.88 -37.75 6.46
CA ALA A 488 31.96 -38.64 7.62
C ALA A 488 32.73 -39.93 7.31
N GLY A 489 33.73 -40.23 8.13
CA GLY A 489 34.56 -41.43 8.00
C GLY A 489 35.60 -41.40 6.87
N LYS A 490 35.72 -40.31 6.10
CA LYS A 490 36.69 -40.16 5.02
C LYS A 490 37.97 -39.45 5.47
N ALA A 491 39.12 -39.84 4.93
CA ALA A 491 40.38 -39.15 5.13
C ALA A 491 40.55 -38.06 4.05
N VAL A 492 40.22 -36.82 4.39
CA VAL A 492 40.17 -35.69 3.45
C VAL A 492 41.48 -34.91 3.48
N GLU A 493 42.10 -34.70 2.31
CA GLU A 493 43.32 -33.90 2.16
C GLU A 493 42.98 -32.40 2.06
N SER A 494 42.06 -32.05 1.18
CA SER A 494 41.58 -30.68 0.99
C SER A 494 40.06 -30.63 0.92
N VAL A 495 39.48 -29.56 1.45
CA VAL A 495 38.05 -29.27 1.37
C VAL A 495 37.79 -27.78 1.15
N SER A 496 36.84 -27.47 0.28
CA SER A 496 36.34 -26.13 -0.01
C SER A 496 34.83 -26.09 0.20
N ALA A 497 34.34 -25.12 0.98
CA ALA A 497 32.92 -24.87 1.16
C ALA A 497 32.58 -23.45 0.67
N SER A 498 31.70 -23.35 -0.32
CA SER A 498 31.25 -22.06 -0.87
C SER A 498 29.77 -21.84 -0.59
N LEU A 499 29.41 -20.66 -0.08
CA LEU A 499 28.04 -20.23 0.20
C LEU A 499 27.71 -19.05 -0.71
N TYR A 500 26.62 -19.17 -1.45
CA TYR A 500 26.05 -18.11 -2.28
C TYR A 500 24.68 -17.78 -1.73
N VAL A 501 24.52 -16.58 -1.18
CA VAL A 501 23.29 -16.11 -0.51
C VAL A 501 23.01 -14.67 -0.91
N GLU A 502 21.76 -14.22 -0.78
CA GLU A 502 21.36 -12.83 -1.00
C GLU A 502 21.29 -12.07 0.32
N GLY A 503 21.67 -10.79 0.34
CA GLY A 503 21.50 -9.93 1.51
C GLY A 503 22.30 -10.37 2.74
N ALA A 504 23.48 -10.98 2.54
CA ALA A 504 24.39 -11.29 3.63
C ALA A 504 25.01 -10.00 4.20
N GLU A 505 24.95 -9.83 5.53
CA GLU A 505 25.64 -8.74 6.22
C GLU A 505 27.17 -8.90 6.16
N GLU A 506 27.91 -7.80 6.21
CA GLU A 506 29.38 -7.78 6.04
C GLU A 506 30.12 -8.76 6.98
N GLY A 507 29.62 -8.98 8.20
CA GLY A 507 30.23 -9.89 9.17
C GLY A 507 29.87 -11.38 8.99
N PHE A 508 28.93 -11.72 8.11
CA PHE A 508 28.46 -13.10 7.94
C PHE A 508 29.55 -14.03 7.39
N ALA A 509 30.42 -13.55 6.50
CA ALA A 509 31.52 -14.35 5.95
C ALA A 509 32.46 -14.86 7.06
N ARG A 510 32.81 -13.97 8.00
CA ARG A 510 33.63 -14.32 9.17
C ARG A 510 32.90 -15.28 10.11
N PHE A 511 31.61 -15.06 10.34
CA PHE A 511 30.81 -15.97 11.15
C PHE A 511 30.77 -17.38 10.55
N ALA A 512 30.53 -17.50 9.24
CA ALA A 512 30.48 -18.78 8.54
C ALA A 512 31.84 -19.51 8.60
N GLU A 513 32.95 -18.77 8.45
CA GLU A 513 34.30 -19.28 8.63
C GLU A 513 34.50 -19.89 10.03
N ASP A 514 34.20 -19.12 11.08
CA ASP A 514 34.35 -19.54 12.48
C ASP A 514 33.43 -20.74 12.82
N TYR A 515 32.25 -20.80 12.20
CA TYR A 515 31.26 -21.85 12.39
C TYR A 515 31.64 -23.18 11.70
N LEU A 516 32.14 -23.12 10.45
CA LEU A 516 32.39 -24.30 9.61
C LEU A 516 33.79 -24.88 9.78
N ARG A 517 34.82 -24.04 9.97
CA ARG A 517 36.22 -24.47 10.12
C ARG A 517 36.43 -25.62 11.13
N PRO A 518 35.85 -25.62 12.35
CA PRO A 518 36.04 -26.73 13.28
C PRO A 518 35.36 -28.04 12.85
N LYS A 519 34.42 -27.99 11.90
CA LYS A 519 33.69 -29.16 11.39
C LYS A 519 34.40 -29.80 10.19
N LEU A 520 35.21 -29.04 9.46
CA LEU A 520 35.95 -29.46 8.28
C LEU A 520 37.33 -30.03 8.66
N ARG A 521 37.41 -31.35 8.80
CA ARG A 521 38.66 -32.06 9.16
C ARG A 521 39.49 -32.39 7.92
N ALA A 522 40.30 -31.43 7.46
CA ALA A 522 41.24 -31.60 6.35
C ALA A 522 42.56 -30.83 6.60
N GLU A 523 43.61 -31.14 5.85
CA GLU A 523 44.88 -30.40 5.92
C GLU A 523 44.75 -29.01 5.31
N ARG A 524 43.94 -28.89 4.24
CA ARG A 524 43.66 -27.62 3.55
C ARG A 524 42.16 -27.34 3.57
N VAL A 525 41.74 -26.27 4.24
CA VAL A 525 40.34 -25.84 4.35
C VAL A 525 40.19 -24.45 3.75
N GLN A 526 39.28 -24.32 2.78
CA GLN A 526 38.86 -23.04 2.20
C GLN A 526 37.36 -22.85 2.44
N ILE A 527 36.96 -21.68 2.93
CA ILE A 527 35.54 -21.30 3.03
C ILE A 527 35.36 -19.98 2.31
N ALA A 528 34.34 -19.89 1.47
CA ALA A 528 34.03 -18.69 0.71
C ALA A 528 32.55 -18.35 0.88
N VAL A 529 32.26 -17.11 1.23
CA VAL A 529 30.89 -16.58 1.25
C VAL A 529 30.80 -15.48 0.20
N ARG A 530 29.81 -15.58 -0.67
CA ARG A 530 29.55 -14.61 -1.74
C ARG A 530 28.12 -14.13 -1.64
N ASN A 531 27.95 -12.81 -1.56
CA ASN A 531 26.65 -12.21 -1.77
C ASN A 531 26.36 -12.14 -3.28
N ILE A 532 25.17 -12.59 -3.69
CA ILE A 532 24.74 -12.64 -5.11
C ILE A 532 23.63 -11.65 -5.43
N ASP A 533 23.26 -10.79 -4.47
CA ASP A 533 22.35 -9.68 -4.73
C ASP A 533 22.97 -8.62 -5.67
N LEU A 534 22.13 -7.71 -6.16
CA LEU A 534 22.56 -6.70 -7.13
C LEU A 534 23.63 -5.74 -6.61
N ALA A 535 23.62 -5.44 -5.31
CA ALA A 535 24.54 -4.49 -4.69
C ALA A 535 25.98 -5.03 -4.67
N HIS A 536 26.16 -6.34 -4.84
CA HIS A 536 27.46 -7.01 -4.80
C HIS A 536 27.91 -7.57 -6.15
N THR A 537 27.29 -7.12 -7.24
CA THR A 537 27.66 -7.52 -8.59
C THR A 537 29.05 -6.98 -8.99
N THR A 538 29.80 -7.74 -9.78
CA THR A 538 31.17 -7.40 -10.20
C THR A 538 31.25 -7.12 -11.70
N PRO A 539 32.17 -6.25 -12.17
CA PRO A 539 32.32 -5.98 -13.60
C PRO A 539 32.69 -7.24 -14.40
N ILE A 540 31.86 -7.58 -15.39
CA ILE A 540 32.13 -8.54 -16.47
C ILE A 540 32.76 -7.82 -17.66
N LEU A 541 32.31 -6.58 -17.90
CA LEU A 541 32.78 -5.71 -18.97
C LEU A 541 32.97 -4.30 -18.41
N ASP A 542 34.10 -3.67 -18.71
CA ASP A 542 34.31 -2.23 -18.61
C ASP A 542 35.19 -1.82 -19.79
N GLU A 543 34.55 -1.42 -20.88
CA GLU A 543 35.24 -1.06 -22.13
C GLU A 543 34.86 0.36 -22.57
N SER A 544 35.82 1.06 -23.15
CA SER A 544 35.60 2.32 -23.86
C SER A 544 35.76 2.11 -25.36
N TRP A 545 34.81 2.61 -26.13
CA TRP A 545 34.79 2.54 -27.58
C TRP A 545 34.82 3.95 -28.17
N GLU A 546 35.64 4.14 -29.18
CA GLU A 546 35.64 5.33 -30.02
C GLU A 546 34.79 5.08 -31.27
N ILE A 547 33.93 6.03 -31.60
CA ILE A 547 33.04 5.99 -32.75
C ILE A 547 33.47 7.10 -33.71
N PRO A 548 34.14 6.77 -34.83
CA PRO A 548 34.61 7.79 -35.76
C PRO A 548 33.47 8.61 -36.35
N TRP A 549 33.61 9.93 -36.32
CA TRP A 549 32.59 10.88 -36.78
C TRP A 549 32.31 10.73 -38.30
N GLU A 550 31.04 10.59 -38.69
CA GLU A 550 30.60 10.30 -40.07
C GLU A 550 31.00 11.35 -41.11
N VAL A 551 31.18 12.61 -40.72
CA VAL A 551 31.61 13.64 -41.67
C VAL A 551 33.05 13.39 -42.16
N HIS A 552 33.87 12.65 -41.42
CA HIS A 552 35.15 12.18 -41.93
C HIS A 552 34.98 11.26 -43.15
N ASP A 553 33.95 10.41 -43.15
CA ASP A 553 33.64 9.51 -44.26
C ASP A 553 33.15 10.32 -45.48
N VAL A 554 32.33 11.35 -45.25
CA VAL A 554 31.93 12.31 -46.30
C VAL A 554 33.16 12.95 -46.93
N TRP A 555 34.08 13.49 -46.13
CA TRP A 555 35.31 14.10 -46.62
C TRP A 555 36.20 13.10 -47.35
N ASN A 556 36.25 11.84 -46.90
CA ASN A 556 36.98 10.79 -47.57
C ASN A 556 36.42 10.53 -48.99
N VAL A 557 35.10 10.39 -49.14
CA VAL A 557 34.46 10.24 -50.47
C VAL A 557 34.70 11.48 -51.34
N LEU A 558 34.55 12.69 -50.78
CA LEU A 558 34.82 13.93 -51.51
C LEU A 558 36.26 13.96 -52.03
N ARG A 559 37.26 13.69 -51.18
CA ARG A 559 38.69 13.76 -51.52
C ARG A 559 39.11 12.68 -52.51
N THR A 560 38.56 11.48 -52.40
CA THR A 560 38.99 10.32 -53.21
C THR A 560 38.20 10.16 -54.51
N ARG A 561 36.93 10.58 -54.55
CA ARG A 561 36.01 10.32 -55.69
C ARG A 561 35.57 11.59 -56.41
N VAL A 562 35.18 12.63 -55.67
CA VAL A 562 34.54 13.83 -56.26
C VAL A 562 35.57 14.86 -56.69
N LEU A 563 36.34 15.38 -55.74
CA LEU A 563 37.30 16.47 -55.93
C LEU A 563 38.35 16.20 -57.04
N PRO A 564 38.88 14.97 -57.24
CA PRO A 564 39.80 14.69 -58.34
C PRO A 564 39.21 14.87 -59.75
N ARG A 565 37.87 14.85 -59.86
CA ARG A 565 37.15 15.03 -61.13
C ARG A 565 36.67 16.46 -61.37
N VAL A 566 36.79 17.33 -60.36
CA VAL A 566 36.43 18.75 -60.44
C VAL A 566 37.58 19.52 -61.08
N LYS A 567 37.29 20.26 -62.17
CA LYS A 567 38.23 21.14 -62.87
C LYS A 567 37.73 22.58 -62.82
N LYS A 568 38.60 23.53 -63.15
CA LYS A 568 38.23 24.94 -63.31
C LYS A 568 37.05 25.07 -64.28
N GLY A 569 35.95 25.67 -63.84
CA GLY A 569 34.73 25.87 -64.64
C GLY A 569 33.72 24.71 -64.67
N SER A 570 33.96 23.60 -63.96
CA SER A 570 32.99 22.50 -63.80
C SER A 570 31.64 22.99 -63.22
N ARG A 571 30.55 22.29 -63.52
CA ARG A 571 29.29 22.35 -62.75
C ARG A 571 29.24 21.19 -61.77
N VAL A 572 28.95 21.47 -60.50
CA VAL A 572 29.03 20.48 -59.42
C VAL A 572 27.75 20.54 -58.60
N GLU A 573 27.07 19.40 -58.48
CA GLU A 573 25.89 19.23 -57.64
C GLU A 573 26.17 18.12 -56.63
N ILE A 574 26.07 18.43 -55.34
CA ILE A 574 26.35 17.51 -54.23
C ILE A 574 25.19 17.55 -53.25
N GLU A 575 24.59 16.41 -52.98
CA GLU A 575 23.70 16.19 -51.84
C GLU A 575 24.41 15.27 -50.84
N VAL A 576 24.45 15.69 -49.59
CA VAL A 576 24.96 14.92 -48.46
C VAL A 576 23.83 14.75 -47.46
N ARG A 577 23.70 13.56 -46.89
CA ARG A 577 22.81 13.24 -45.77
C ARG A 577 23.68 12.71 -44.63
N VAL A 578 23.68 13.41 -43.52
CA VAL A 578 24.41 13.07 -42.28
C VAL A 578 23.49 13.33 -41.09
N SER A 579 23.54 12.51 -40.05
CA SER A 579 22.76 12.62 -38.82
C SER A 579 23.29 13.75 -37.93
N GLU A 580 23.26 14.98 -38.46
CA GLU A 580 23.88 16.14 -37.83
C GLU A 580 22.89 17.27 -37.55
N ALA A 581 23.19 18.01 -36.48
CA ALA A 581 22.42 19.20 -36.11
C ALA A 581 22.47 20.28 -37.22
N PRO A 582 21.46 21.15 -37.31
CA PRO A 582 21.37 22.16 -38.39
C PRO A 582 22.64 23.01 -38.56
N ASP A 583 23.30 23.42 -37.48
CA ASP A 583 24.52 24.24 -37.54
C ASP A 583 25.72 23.49 -38.13
N VAL A 584 25.91 22.24 -37.74
CA VAL A 584 26.98 21.38 -38.25
C VAL A 584 26.77 21.12 -39.74
N ARG A 585 25.53 20.87 -40.16
CA ARG A 585 25.17 20.70 -41.58
C ARG A 585 25.44 21.97 -42.39
N ARG A 586 25.08 23.15 -41.86
CA ARG A 586 25.39 24.45 -42.48
C ARG A 586 26.89 24.70 -42.58
N GLU A 587 27.67 24.32 -41.58
CA GLU A 587 29.13 24.41 -41.62
C GLU A 587 29.74 23.47 -42.66
N LEU A 588 29.29 22.22 -42.71
CA LEU A 588 29.72 21.26 -43.71
C LEU A 588 29.40 21.76 -45.13
N GLU A 589 28.21 22.30 -45.36
CA GLU A 589 27.85 22.89 -46.66
C GLU A 589 28.83 24.02 -47.04
N ARG A 590 29.08 24.96 -46.11
CA ARG A 590 30.01 26.06 -46.31
C ARG A 590 31.43 25.57 -46.61
N ALA A 591 31.90 24.55 -45.89
CA ALA A 591 33.22 23.97 -46.07
C ALA A 591 33.37 23.27 -47.43
N ILE A 592 32.36 22.52 -47.88
CA ILE A 592 32.34 21.89 -49.20
C ILE A 592 32.35 22.97 -50.30
N ARG A 593 31.50 23.99 -50.20
CA ARG A 593 31.47 25.12 -51.15
C ARG A 593 32.83 25.83 -51.21
N ALA A 594 33.45 26.10 -50.06
CA ALA A 594 34.75 26.75 -49.99
C ALA A 594 35.84 25.92 -50.69
N GLU A 595 35.83 24.59 -50.54
CA GLU A 595 36.79 23.70 -51.22
C GLU A 595 36.57 23.67 -52.74
N LEU A 596 35.32 23.71 -53.21
CA LEU A 596 35.00 23.81 -54.64
C LEU A 596 35.44 25.15 -55.24
N ARG A 597 35.26 26.26 -54.51
CA ARG A 597 35.75 27.59 -54.92
C ARG A 597 37.27 27.62 -55.03
N LYS A 598 37.98 27.04 -54.06
CA LYS A 598 39.46 26.93 -54.10
C LYS A 598 39.95 26.20 -55.36
N ARG A 599 39.15 25.32 -55.93
CA ARG A 599 39.44 24.57 -57.17
C ARG A 599 38.98 25.28 -58.46
N GLY A 600 38.46 26.51 -58.35
CA GLY A 600 38.11 27.35 -59.49
C GLY A 600 36.72 27.09 -60.09
N VAL A 601 35.78 26.59 -59.28
CA VAL A 601 34.36 26.51 -59.65
C VAL A 601 33.66 27.83 -59.29
N ALA A 602 32.88 28.39 -60.23
CA ALA A 602 32.10 29.61 -60.00
C ALA A 602 30.83 29.33 -59.18
N GLU A 603 30.37 30.27 -58.36
CA GLU A 603 29.31 30.04 -57.37
C GLU A 603 27.98 29.60 -58.01
N GLU A 604 27.62 30.21 -59.13
CA GLU A 604 26.42 29.89 -59.91
C GLU A 604 26.42 28.46 -60.50
N LYS A 605 27.56 27.77 -60.43
CA LYS A 605 27.74 26.38 -60.86
C LYS A 605 27.85 25.39 -59.70
N ILE A 606 27.64 25.85 -58.45
CA ILE A 606 27.74 25.03 -57.23
C ILE A 606 26.37 24.87 -56.59
N THR A 607 25.85 23.65 -56.61
CA THR A 607 24.69 23.24 -55.80
C THR A 607 25.18 22.29 -54.71
N VAL A 608 25.16 22.70 -53.45
CA VAL A 608 25.43 21.81 -52.32
C VAL A 608 24.22 21.83 -51.41
N ARG A 609 23.74 20.64 -51.02
CA ARG A 609 22.68 20.45 -50.03
C ARG A 609 23.18 19.47 -48.97
N VAL A 610 23.01 19.82 -47.70
CA VAL A 610 23.34 18.93 -46.59
C VAL A 610 22.09 18.73 -45.75
N LEU A 611 21.45 17.57 -45.90
CA LEU A 611 20.23 17.19 -45.19
C LEU A 611 20.57 16.34 -43.96
N SER A 612 19.62 16.26 -43.03
CA SER A 612 19.73 15.30 -41.94
C SER A 612 19.50 13.87 -42.47
N ALA A 613 20.29 12.92 -41.99
CA ALA A 613 20.05 11.49 -42.19
C ALA A 613 18.95 10.95 -41.25
N TYR A 614 18.63 11.69 -40.18
CA TYR A 614 17.55 11.43 -39.24
C TYR A 614 16.31 12.23 -39.63
N LYS A 615 15.12 11.61 -39.63
CA LYS A 615 13.85 12.20 -40.12
C LYS A 615 14.04 12.94 -41.47
N GLN A 616 14.52 12.22 -42.48
CA GLN A 616 14.97 12.82 -43.74
C GLN A 616 13.87 13.60 -44.47
N GLY A 617 12.61 13.14 -44.38
CA GLY A 617 11.46 13.86 -44.95
C GLY A 617 11.23 15.21 -44.27
N PHE A 618 11.34 15.27 -42.94
CA PHE A 618 11.24 16.51 -42.17
C PHE A 618 12.37 17.48 -42.55
N SER A 619 13.62 17.00 -42.62
CA SER A 619 14.76 17.82 -43.05
C SER A 619 14.62 18.28 -44.50
N TRP A 620 14.11 17.45 -45.42
CA TRP A 620 13.84 17.89 -46.79
C TRP A 620 12.83 19.05 -46.84
N ILE A 621 11.73 18.94 -46.10
CA ILE A 621 10.74 20.01 -46.05
C ILE A 621 11.36 21.28 -45.45
N MET A 622 12.06 21.18 -44.33
CA MET A 622 12.62 22.33 -43.62
C MET A 622 13.81 22.99 -44.32
N ASP A 623 14.71 22.20 -44.91
CA ASP A 623 15.99 22.69 -45.44
C ASP A 623 15.95 22.95 -46.96
N VAL A 624 14.95 22.40 -47.68
CA VAL A 624 14.83 22.55 -49.14
C VAL A 624 13.52 23.20 -49.54
N VAL A 625 12.38 22.66 -49.11
CA VAL A 625 11.06 23.14 -49.56
C VAL A 625 10.74 24.50 -48.95
N LEU A 626 10.84 24.64 -47.63
CA LEU A 626 10.49 25.85 -46.91
C LEU A 626 11.27 27.08 -47.43
N PRO A 627 12.60 27.04 -47.60
CA PRO A 627 13.34 28.15 -48.19
C PRO A 627 12.89 28.49 -49.63
N ALA A 628 12.52 27.49 -50.43
CA ALA A 628 12.12 27.69 -51.83
C ALA A 628 10.73 28.33 -51.99
N ILE A 629 9.85 28.17 -50.99
CA ILE A 629 8.47 28.70 -51.04
C ILE A 629 8.26 29.95 -50.18
N ARG A 630 9.22 30.28 -49.30
CA ARG A 630 9.11 31.38 -48.33
C ARG A 630 8.84 32.74 -48.99
N GLU A 631 9.45 33.02 -50.14
CA GLU A 631 9.20 34.28 -50.87
C GLU A 631 7.77 34.38 -51.43
N LYS A 632 7.08 33.25 -51.60
CA LYS A 632 5.70 33.17 -52.09
C LYS A 632 4.68 33.01 -50.97
N GLN A 633 5.07 33.16 -49.70
CA GLN A 633 4.20 32.86 -48.53
C GLN A 633 2.81 33.51 -48.60
N SER A 634 2.71 34.74 -49.10
CA SER A 634 1.43 35.47 -49.19
C SER A 634 0.45 34.89 -50.23
N GLU A 635 0.95 34.07 -51.16
CA GLU A 635 0.16 33.44 -52.22
C GLU A 635 -0.29 32.03 -51.82
N ILE A 636 0.34 31.42 -50.82
CA ILE A 636 0.07 30.04 -50.39
C ILE A 636 -1.30 29.97 -49.71
N ALA A 637 -2.15 29.05 -50.17
CA ALA A 637 -3.45 28.76 -49.57
C ALA A 637 -3.52 27.35 -49.00
N LYS A 638 -2.79 26.39 -49.57
CA LYS A 638 -2.78 24.99 -49.15
C LYS A 638 -1.42 24.35 -49.44
N ILE A 639 -0.94 23.52 -48.53
CA ILE A 639 0.19 22.61 -48.73
C ILE A 639 -0.35 21.19 -48.64
N LEU A 640 -0.18 20.42 -49.70
CA LEU A 640 -0.60 19.03 -49.76
C LEU A 640 0.62 18.12 -49.74
N ILE A 641 0.71 17.24 -48.76
CA ILE A 641 1.80 16.29 -48.58
C ILE A 641 1.24 14.88 -48.76
N ARG A 642 1.56 14.26 -49.89
CA ARG A 642 1.27 12.85 -50.13
C ARG A 642 2.42 11.98 -49.64
N PHE A 643 2.10 10.94 -48.87
CA PHE A 643 3.09 9.97 -48.40
C PHE A 643 2.74 8.54 -48.83
N ALA A 644 3.74 7.78 -49.25
CA ALA A 644 3.58 6.36 -49.58
C ALA A 644 3.29 5.55 -48.30
N PRO A 645 2.35 4.59 -48.32
CA PRO A 645 2.19 3.68 -47.20
C PRO A 645 3.34 2.66 -47.14
N LEU A 646 3.63 2.18 -45.95
CA LEU A 646 4.46 1.00 -45.76
C LEU A 646 3.59 -0.27 -45.81
N GLU A 647 3.99 -1.25 -46.60
CA GLU A 647 3.28 -2.52 -46.76
C GLU A 647 4.24 -3.71 -46.56
N ARG A 648 3.70 -4.89 -46.26
CA ARG A 648 4.52 -6.11 -46.19
C ARG A 648 5.02 -6.48 -47.58
N GLU A 649 6.30 -6.83 -47.66
CA GLU A 649 6.95 -7.26 -48.89
C GLU A 649 7.53 -8.68 -48.69
N PRO A 650 6.69 -9.71 -48.48
CA PRO A 650 7.15 -11.06 -48.11
C PRO A 650 7.98 -11.74 -49.20
N ASP A 651 7.84 -11.28 -50.45
CA ASP A 651 8.60 -11.79 -51.60
C ASP A 651 10.05 -11.28 -51.63
N LYS A 652 10.41 -10.29 -50.81
CA LYS A 652 11.79 -9.83 -50.62
C LYS A 652 12.45 -10.64 -49.49
N PRO A 653 13.49 -11.45 -49.77
CA PRO A 653 14.12 -12.32 -48.78
C PRO A 653 14.57 -11.58 -47.50
N GLU A 654 15.12 -10.38 -47.65
CA GLU A 654 15.59 -9.51 -46.56
C GLU A 654 14.46 -8.91 -45.70
N LEU A 655 13.21 -8.96 -46.16
CA LEU A 655 12.02 -8.44 -45.45
C LEU A 655 11.02 -9.55 -45.13
N ARG A 656 11.41 -10.81 -45.31
CA ARG A 656 10.56 -11.99 -45.07
C ARG A 656 9.92 -11.99 -43.69
N TRP A 657 10.65 -11.48 -42.69
CA TRP A 657 10.25 -11.50 -41.28
C TRP A 657 9.76 -10.14 -40.76
N GLN A 658 9.37 -9.21 -41.66
CA GLN A 658 8.92 -7.89 -41.26
C GLN A 658 7.51 -7.84 -40.70
N THR A 659 7.38 -8.09 -39.40
CA THR A 659 6.08 -8.17 -38.73
C THR A 659 5.72 -6.92 -37.93
N ILE A 660 6.72 -6.17 -37.48
CA ILE A 660 6.58 -4.95 -36.67
C ILE A 660 6.83 -3.74 -37.59
N PHE A 661 5.76 -3.24 -38.21
CA PHE A 661 5.81 -2.02 -39.01
C PHE A 661 4.51 -1.22 -38.89
N SER A 662 4.58 0.09 -39.09
CA SER A 662 3.43 0.99 -39.17
C SER A 662 3.14 1.33 -40.63
N PRO A 663 1.90 1.14 -41.14
CA PRO A 663 1.55 1.55 -42.50
C PRO A 663 1.73 3.05 -42.77
N ILE A 664 1.76 3.86 -41.71
CA ILE A 664 1.98 5.31 -41.75
C ILE A 664 3.38 5.71 -41.28
N ARG A 665 4.35 4.78 -41.27
CA ARG A 665 5.75 5.00 -40.86
C ARG A 665 6.31 6.33 -41.38
N TRP A 666 6.16 6.59 -42.68
CA TRP A 666 6.69 7.79 -43.31
C TRP A 666 5.98 9.06 -42.83
N LEU A 667 4.66 9.02 -42.61
CA LEU A 667 3.97 10.15 -42.00
C LEU A 667 4.47 10.42 -40.57
N GLN A 668 4.75 9.38 -39.78
CA GLN A 668 5.27 9.54 -38.42
C GLN A 668 6.68 10.19 -38.39
N GLU A 669 7.53 9.96 -39.40
CA GLU A 669 8.83 10.67 -39.53
C GLU A 669 8.67 12.17 -39.79
N LEU A 670 7.50 12.59 -40.27
CA LEU A 670 7.20 14.00 -40.51
C LEU A 670 6.63 14.69 -39.27
N TYR A 671 6.25 13.99 -38.20
CA TYR A 671 5.64 14.66 -37.05
C TYR A 671 6.63 15.61 -36.35
N PRO A 672 6.23 16.86 -35.96
CA PRO A 672 4.98 17.59 -36.21
C PRO A 672 5.11 18.68 -37.32
N ILE A 673 5.43 18.30 -38.56
CA ILE A 673 5.78 19.25 -39.64
C ILE A 673 4.63 20.20 -40.03
N ASP A 674 3.38 19.79 -39.84
CA ASP A 674 2.20 20.60 -40.10
C ASP A 674 2.19 21.85 -39.20
N GLU A 675 2.37 21.68 -37.90
CA GLU A 675 2.42 22.79 -36.95
C GLU A 675 3.65 23.68 -37.19
N VAL A 676 4.78 23.07 -37.53
CA VAL A 676 6.01 23.81 -37.85
C VAL A 676 5.81 24.66 -39.12
N LEU A 677 5.26 24.09 -40.19
CA LEU A 677 4.96 24.85 -41.42
C LEU A 677 3.89 25.91 -41.21
N ALA A 678 2.84 25.61 -40.44
CA ALA A 678 1.77 26.55 -40.09
C ALA A 678 2.36 27.81 -39.43
N LYS A 679 3.23 27.60 -38.44
CA LYS A 679 3.93 28.67 -37.74
C LYS A 679 4.90 29.44 -38.65
N GLU A 680 5.76 28.74 -39.39
CA GLU A 680 6.81 29.37 -40.23
C GLU A 680 6.26 30.14 -41.44
N LEU A 681 5.09 29.75 -41.97
CA LEU A 681 4.44 30.39 -43.11
C LEU A 681 3.24 31.26 -42.73
N ASN A 682 2.92 31.35 -41.43
CA ASN A 682 1.73 32.04 -40.91
C ASN A 682 0.43 31.58 -41.60
N LEU A 683 0.25 30.25 -41.64
CA LEU A 683 -0.92 29.58 -42.19
C LEU A 683 -1.73 28.91 -41.06
N PRO A 684 -3.06 28.76 -41.20
CA PRO A 684 -3.82 27.88 -40.32
C PRO A 684 -3.36 26.42 -40.51
N VAL A 685 -3.30 25.63 -39.44
CA VAL A 685 -2.76 24.25 -39.50
C VAL A 685 -3.57 23.37 -40.47
N GLU A 686 -4.86 23.64 -40.63
CA GLU A 686 -5.77 22.95 -41.56
C GLU A 686 -5.41 23.18 -43.03
N ALA A 687 -4.55 24.16 -43.33
CA ALA A 687 -4.01 24.38 -44.68
C ALA A 687 -2.89 23.38 -45.04
N ILE A 688 -2.31 22.68 -44.06
CA ILE A 688 -1.37 21.58 -44.30
C ILE A 688 -2.17 20.28 -44.27
N VAL A 689 -2.26 19.62 -45.41
CA VAL A 689 -3.08 18.42 -45.58
C VAL A 689 -2.18 17.23 -45.91
N PHE A 690 -2.39 16.13 -45.20
CA PHE A 690 -1.74 14.85 -45.51
C PHE A 690 -2.68 13.94 -46.28
N GLU A 691 -2.18 13.34 -47.36
CA GLU A 691 -2.90 12.33 -48.15
C GLU A 691 -2.07 11.05 -48.25
N ARG A 692 -2.67 9.90 -47.98
CA ARG A 692 -2.01 8.61 -48.22
C ARG A 692 -2.00 8.35 -49.73
N ALA A 693 -0.82 8.09 -50.30
CA ALA A 693 -0.69 7.71 -51.70
C ALA A 693 -1.31 6.32 -51.97
N ALA A 694 -1.80 6.12 -53.19
CA ALA A 694 -2.45 4.87 -53.60
C ALA A 694 -1.46 3.69 -53.79
N SER A 695 -0.16 3.95 -53.82
CA SER A 695 0.88 2.95 -54.05
C SER A 695 2.04 3.12 -53.06
N PRO A 696 2.68 2.04 -52.59
CA PRO A 696 3.90 2.10 -51.77
C PRO A 696 5.18 2.42 -52.57
N LYS A 697 5.06 2.67 -53.88
CA LYS A 697 6.21 2.94 -54.77
C LYS A 697 6.67 4.39 -54.66
N SER A 698 7.94 4.62 -54.98
CA SER A 698 8.50 5.98 -55.09
C SER A 698 7.71 6.88 -56.06
N PRO A 699 7.65 8.19 -55.78
CA PRO A 699 8.31 8.85 -54.65
C PRO A 699 7.61 8.61 -53.31
N ILE A 700 8.39 8.42 -52.24
CA ILE A 700 7.83 8.22 -50.89
C ILE A 700 7.08 9.46 -50.42
N TYR A 701 7.59 10.67 -50.69
CA TYR A 701 6.88 11.92 -50.46
C TYR A 701 6.70 12.70 -51.75
N HIS A 702 5.51 13.23 -51.93
CA HIS A 702 5.19 14.18 -53.00
C HIS A 702 4.48 15.38 -52.37
N LEU A 703 5.02 16.58 -52.56
CA LEU A 703 4.51 17.82 -51.96
C LEU A 703 4.08 18.80 -53.04
N GLU A 704 2.87 19.35 -52.90
CA GLU A 704 2.32 20.42 -53.73
C GLU A 704 1.97 21.64 -52.87
N VAL A 705 2.41 22.82 -53.29
CA VAL A 705 2.01 24.11 -52.71
C VAL A 705 1.05 24.80 -53.67
N LEU A 706 -0.13 25.13 -53.20
CA LEU A 706 -1.25 25.62 -54.01
C LEU A 706 -1.64 27.03 -53.60
N ASP A 707 -2.00 27.86 -54.59
CA ASP A 707 -2.62 29.17 -54.35
C ASP A 707 -4.13 29.06 -54.08
N ARG A 708 -4.80 30.20 -53.82
CA ARG A 708 -6.25 30.26 -53.58
C ARG A 708 -7.10 29.77 -54.76
N ALA A 709 -6.55 29.77 -55.98
CA ALA A 709 -7.21 29.30 -57.18
C ALA A 709 -6.94 27.81 -57.47
N GLY A 710 -6.18 27.12 -56.60
CA GLY A 710 -5.78 25.73 -56.77
C GLY A 710 -4.64 25.52 -57.77
N ARG A 711 -3.89 26.57 -58.13
CA ARG A 711 -2.73 26.48 -59.03
C ARG A 711 -1.48 26.09 -58.25
N VAL A 712 -0.67 25.20 -58.82
CA VAL A 712 0.60 24.75 -58.22
C VAL A 712 1.64 25.86 -58.30
N LEU A 713 2.07 26.36 -57.13
CA LEU A 713 3.13 27.36 -56.95
C LEU A 713 4.51 26.72 -56.85
N TYR A 714 4.56 25.51 -56.30
CA TYR A 714 5.76 24.69 -56.12
C TYR A 714 5.35 23.22 -56.00
N GLN A 715 6.15 22.32 -56.56
CA GLN A 715 6.00 20.88 -56.35
C GLN A 715 7.38 20.24 -56.24
N SER A 716 7.50 19.20 -55.42
CA SER A 716 8.75 18.44 -55.29
C SER A 716 8.48 17.04 -54.75
N ASP A 717 9.34 16.11 -55.17
CA ASP A 717 9.35 14.72 -54.72
C ASP A 717 10.57 14.45 -53.83
N PHE A 718 10.46 13.49 -52.91
CA PHE A 718 11.57 13.06 -52.06
C PHE A 718 11.47 11.58 -51.66
N ASP A 719 12.62 10.90 -51.73
CA ASP A 719 12.80 9.53 -51.27
C ASP A 719 13.85 9.48 -50.15
N PRO A 720 13.48 9.02 -48.94
CA PRO A 720 14.43 8.71 -47.87
C PRO A 720 15.42 7.62 -48.27
N LYS A 721 16.66 7.71 -47.78
CA LYS A 721 17.65 6.63 -47.88
C LYS A 721 17.60 5.80 -46.61
N PHE A 722 17.40 4.50 -46.76
CA PHE A 722 17.38 3.55 -45.65
C PHE A 722 18.12 2.27 -46.03
N VAL A 723 18.51 1.51 -45.01
CA VAL A 723 18.98 0.14 -45.13
C VAL A 723 18.04 -0.81 -44.41
N ILE A 724 18.08 -2.08 -44.81
CA ILE A 724 17.37 -3.15 -44.14
C ILE A 724 18.40 -3.97 -43.37
N GLN A 725 18.13 -4.22 -42.09
CA GLN A 725 18.98 -5.06 -41.26
C GLN A 725 18.14 -5.86 -40.25
N PRO A 726 18.63 -7.02 -39.76
CA PRO A 726 17.95 -7.72 -38.68
C PRO A 726 17.90 -6.87 -37.41
N LEU A 727 16.80 -6.93 -36.66
CA LEU A 727 16.64 -6.24 -35.38
C LEU A 727 17.67 -6.72 -34.35
N PHE A 728 17.90 -8.05 -34.31
CA PHE A 728 18.96 -8.68 -33.52
C PHE A 728 19.77 -9.62 -34.39
N ARG A 729 21.08 -9.39 -34.50
CA ARG A 729 21.95 -10.24 -35.34
C ARG A 729 22.08 -11.68 -34.85
N GLN A 730 21.88 -11.89 -33.55
CA GLN A 730 21.85 -13.21 -32.92
C GLN A 730 20.57 -13.99 -33.27
N PHE A 731 19.51 -13.27 -33.69
CA PHE A 731 18.22 -13.82 -34.06
C PHE A 731 17.77 -13.27 -35.43
N PRO A 732 18.49 -13.56 -36.53
CA PRO A 732 18.23 -12.93 -37.83
C PRO A 732 16.85 -13.29 -38.40
N ASP A 733 16.29 -14.45 -38.02
CA ASP A 733 14.96 -14.90 -38.43
C ASP A 733 13.82 -14.33 -37.57
N TYR A 734 14.12 -13.46 -36.61
CA TYR A 734 13.11 -12.89 -35.72
C TYR A 734 12.37 -11.72 -36.35
N GLU A 735 13.11 -10.67 -36.77
CA GLU A 735 12.54 -9.42 -37.26
C GLU A 735 13.60 -8.64 -38.06
N SER A 736 13.17 -7.86 -39.07
CA SER A 736 14.01 -6.99 -39.89
C SER A 736 13.44 -5.56 -39.96
N VAL A 737 14.33 -4.58 -39.82
CA VAL A 737 13.98 -3.16 -39.66
C VAL A 737 14.57 -2.31 -40.77
N ARG A 738 13.82 -1.29 -41.21
CA ARG A 738 14.28 -0.20 -42.08
C ARG A 738 14.85 0.92 -41.22
N VAL A 739 16.13 1.19 -41.42
CA VAL A 739 16.87 2.23 -40.69
C VAL A 739 17.30 3.29 -41.68
N THR A 740 16.85 4.52 -41.48
CA THR A 740 17.30 5.68 -42.27
C THR A 740 18.81 5.86 -42.10
N THR A 741 19.54 6.07 -43.21
CA THR A 741 21.01 6.10 -43.22
C THR A 741 21.53 7.33 -43.96
N GLY A 742 22.80 7.65 -43.74
CA GLY A 742 23.51 8.72 -44.42
C GLY A 742 23.84 8.35 -45.87
N TRP A 743 24.04 9.37 -46.70
CA TRP A 743 24.26 9.18 -48.14
C TRP A 743 25.02 10.36 -48.74
N ILE A 744 25.84 10.11 -49.75
CA ILE A 744 26.42 11.16 -50.58
C ILE A 744 26.13 10.87 -52.05
N THR A 745 25.55 11.87 -52.71
CA THR A 745 25.33 11.89 -54.14
C THR A 745 26.06 13.09 -54.72
N ALA A 746 26.92 12.87 -55.71
CA ALA A 746 27.67 13.94 -56.37
C ALA A 746 27.69 13.77 -57.89
N ASP A 747 27.29 14.82 -58.60
CA ASP A 747 27.29 14.95 -60.05
C ASP A 747 28.28 16.05 -60.48
N VAL A 748 29.18 15.73 -61.41
CA VAL A 748 30.12 16.70 -62.01
C VAL A 748 29.87 16.76 -63.52
N ASN A 749 29.52 17.95 -64.01
CA ASN A 749 29.13 18.18 -65.41
C ASN A 749 28.01 17.24 -65.88
N GLY A 750 27.02 16.96 -65.01
CA GLY A 750 25.89 16.08 -65.31
C GLY A 750 26.22 14.58 -65.29
N LYS A 751 27.43 14.18 -64.86
CA LYS A 751 27.81 12.79 -64.68
C LYS A 751 27.93 12.44 -63.19
N ARG A 752 27.27 11.36 -62.77
CA ARG A 752 27.38 10.80 -61.42
C ARG A 752 28.78 10.30 -61.15
N VAL A 753 29.41 10.87 -60.12
CA VAL A 753 30.79 10.52 -59.70
C VAL A 753 30.85 9.89 -58.30
N ALA A 754 29.83 10.09 -57.47
CA ALA A 754 29.62 9.38 -56.22
C ALA A 754 28.12 9.18 -55.99
N ASP A 755 27.73 7.99 -55.55
CA ASP A 755 26.38 7.65 -55.09
C ASP A 755 26.52 6.53 -54.06
N GLU A 756 26.98 6.90 -52.88
CA GLU A 756 27.53 5.95 -51.90
C GLU A 756 26.92 6.21 -50.51
N ARG A 757 26.74 5.14 -49.74
CA ARG A 757 26.23 5.19 -48.37
C ARG A 757 27.27 5.81 -47.43
N ILE A 758 26.81 6.62 -46.50
CA ILE A 758 27.57 7.09 -45.34
C ILE A 758 26.93 6.47 -44.11
N VAL A 759 27.67 5.62 -43.39
CA VAL A 759 27.15 5.00 -42.17
C VAL A 759 27.16 6.05 -41.06
N THR A 760 25.98 6.34 -40.50
CA THR A 760 25.82 7.37 -39.46
C THR A 760 26.47 6.97 -38.15
N ASP A 761 26.71 7.94 -37.26
CA ASP A 761 27.30 7.68 -35.95
C ASP A 761 26.46 6.73 -35.06
N PRO A 762 25.11 6.84 -35.01
CA PRO A 762 24.28 5.91 -34.26
C PRO A 762 24.33 4.50 -34.86
N GLU A 763 24.41 4.38 -36.19
CA GLU A 763 24.57 3.09 -36.87
C GLU A 763 25.92 2.43 -36.54
N LYS A 764 27.01 3.21 -36.49
CA LYS A 764 28.34 2.71 -36.08
C LYS A 764 28.33 2.22 -34.63
N PHE A 765 27.72 2.98 -33.73
CA PHE A 765 27.57 2.55 -32.33
C PHE A 765 26.68 1.30 -32.22
N TRP A 766 25.54 1.26 -32.91
CA TRP A 766 24.63 0.11 -32.90
C TRP A 766 25.30 -1.15 -33.44
N ASP A 767 26.17 -1.02 -34.45
CA ASP A 767 26.99 -2.11 -34.97
C ASP A 767 27.90 -2.71 -33.88
N LEU A 768 28.52 -1.87 -33.05
CA LEU A 768 29.34 -2.31 -31.90
C LEU A 768 28.47 -2.94 -30.80
N TYR A 769 27.32 -2.35 -30.48
CA TYR A 769 26.35 -2.90 -29.54
C TYR A 769 25.92 -4.32 -29.93
N GLN A 770 25.57 -4.53 -31.21
CA GLN A 770 25.15 -5.83 -31.75
C GLN A 770 26.28 -6.84 -31.88
N LYS A 771 27.51 -6.44 -32.27
CA LYS A 771 28.64 -7.35 -32.50
C LYS A 771 29.46 -7.66 -31.26
N LYS A 772 29.53 -6.75 -30.29
CA LYS A 772 30.40 -6.88 -29.12
C LYS A 772 29.61 -7.12 -27.85
N LEU A 773 28.61 -6.29 -27.56
CA LEU A 773 27.91 -6.36 -26.27
C LEU A 773 26.89 -7.51 -26.21
N LEU A 774 25.92 -7.56 -27.14
CA LEU A 774 24.85 -8.58 -27.10
C LEU A 774 25.38 -10.03 -27.06
N PRO A 775 26.41 -10.44 -27.84
CA PRO A 775 26.98 -11.79 -27.73
C PRO A 775 27.60 -12.08 -26.37
N ARG A 776 28.28 -11.11 -25.76
CA ARG A 776 28.90 -11.29 -24.43
C ARG A 776 27.84 -11.38 -23.34
N LEU A 777 26.78 -10.58 -23.44
CA LEU A 777 25.64 -10.63 -22.52
C LEU A 777 24.93 -11.98 -22.63
N PHE A 778 24.68 -12.47 -23.85
CA PHE A 778 24.13 -13.80 -24.10
C PHE A 778 25.01 -14.91 -23.50
N ALA A 779 26.31 -14.91 -23.83
CA ALA A 779 27.26 -15.90 -23.33
C ALA A 779 27.31 -15.90 -21.79
N TYR A 780 27.39 -14.72 -21.17
CA TYR A 780 27.38 -14.58 -19.71
C TYR A 780 26.15 -15.23 -19.07
N VAL A 781 24.94 -14.92 -19.57
CA VAL A 781 23.70 -15.49 -19.03
C VAL A 781 23.66 -17.00 -19.23
N MET A 782 24.00 -17.48 -20.42
CA MET A 782 24.01 -18.92 -20.68
C MET A 782 25.04 -19.65 -19.81
N ASP A 783 26.23 -19.08 -19.61
CA ASP A 783 27.27 -19.67 -18.75
C ASP A 783 26.87 -19.69 -17.27
N LEU A 784 26.26 -18.60 -16.77
CA LEU A 784 25.84 -18.47 -15.37
C LEU A 784 24.78 -19.50 -14.98
N TYR A 785 23.95 -19.91 -15.94
CA TYR A 785 22.82 -20.81 -15.75
C TYR A 785 22.98 -22.16 -16.46
N GLU A 786 24.21 -22.52 -16.85
CA GLU A 786 24.51 -23.81 -17.49
C GLU A 786 23.60 -24.09 -18.71
N GLY A 787 23.26 -23.04 -19.45
CA GLY A 787 22.40 -23.06 -20.63
C GLY A 787 20.89 -23.09 -20.34
N GLN A 788 20.46 -23.04 -19.09
CA GLN A 788 19.05 -23.14 -18.68
C GLN A 788 18.64 -22.00 -17.71
N PRO A 789 18.63 -20.73 -18.15
CA PRO A 789 18.06 -19.65 -17.35
C PRO A 789 16.56 -19.91 -17.10
N LYS A 790 16.05 -19.58 -15.92
CA LYS A 790 14.62 -19.71 -15.54
C LYS A 790 14.07 -18.35 -15.06
N PRO A 791 12.77 -18.06 -15.17
CA PRO A 791 12.16 -16.83 -14.64
C PRO A 791 12.49 -16.54 -13.17
N GLU A 792 12.52 -17.59 -12.35
CA GLU A 792 12.80 -17.49 -10.92
C GLU A 792 14.23 -17.11 -10.55
N HIS A 793 15.18 -17.21 -11.50
CA HIS A 793 16.58 -16.82 -11.30
C HIS A 793 16.82 -15.32 -11.48
N ALA A 794 15.81 -14.59 -11.94
CA ALA A 794 15.94 -13.17 -12.19
C ALA A 794 16.35 -12.40 -10.91
N PRO A 795 17.17 -11.34 -11.05
CA PRO A 795 17.72 -10.82 -12.30
C PRO A 795 18.89 -11.66 -12.86
N TYR A 796 19.11 -11.62 -14.18
CA TYR A 796 20.13 -12.43 -14.85
C TYR A 796 21.51 -11.75 -14.91
N PHE A 797 21.55 -10.43 -14.76
CA PHE A 797 22.77 -9.64 -14.60
C PHE A 797 22.56 -8.51 -13.58
N GLY A 798 23.64 -7.82 -13.23
CA GLY A 798 23.61 -6.68 -12.31
C GLY A 798 23.09 -5.42 -12.98
N GLU A 799 24.01 -4.69 -13.60
CA GLU A 799 23.75 -3.45 -14.30
C GLU A 799 24.39 -3.48 -15.68
N LEU A 800 23.69 -2.95 -16.68
CA LEU A 800 24.21 -2.61 -17.99
C LEU A 800 24.16 -1.10 -18.12
N LYS A 801 25.30 -0.45 -17.86
CA LYS A 801 25.48 0.98 -17.99
C LYS A 801 26.11 1.30 -19.35
N VAL A 802 25.43 2.14 -20.12
CA VAL A 802 25.87 2.59 -21.45
C VAL A 802 26.00 4.10 -21.41
N GLU A 803 27.22 4.60 -21.17
CA GLU A 803 27.50 6.04 -21.24
C GLU A 803 27.86 6.38 -22.67
N LEU A 804 27.10 7.26 -23.33
CA LEU A 804 27.26 7.56 -24.75
C LEU A 804 27.29 9.06 -25.01
N THR A 805 28.20 9.47 -25.90
CA THR A 805 28.27 10.83 -26.46
C THR A 805 28.51 10.72 -27.96
N LEU A 806 27.69 11.38 -28.78
CA LEU A 806 27.80 11.43 -30.24
C LEU A 806 27.62 12.87 -30.76
N SER A 807 27.96 13.10 -32.03
CA SER A 807 27.67 14.35 -32.75
C SER A 807 26.33 14.20 -33.48
N GLU A 808 25.22 14.48 -32.81
CA GLU A 808 23.88 14.15 -33.32
C GLU A 808 22.89 15.32 -33.19
N PRO A 809 21.78 15.35 -33.95
CA PRO A 809 20.72 16.32 -33.75
C PRO A 809 20.03 16.12 -32.40
N ASP A 810 19.95 17.20 -31.64
CA ASP A 810 19.19 17.31 -30.40
C ASP A 810 18.76 18.78 -30.23
N TYR A 811 17.53 19.11 -30.65
CA TYR A 811 17.04 20.49 -30.60
C TYR A 811 15.51 20.60 -30.52
N PRO A 812 14.99 21.60 -29.78
CA PRO A 812 13.55 21.85 -29.68
C PRO A 812 13.00 22.48 -30.96
N LEU A 813 11.74 22.18 -31.28
CA LEU A 813 11.02 22.74 -32.43
C LEU A 813 10.23 24.02 -32.08
N GLY A 814 10.04 24.30 -30.80
CA GLY A 814 9.25 25.44 -30.33
C GLY A 814 7.76 25.33 -30.63
N ILE A 815 7.26 24.09 -30.72
CA ILE A 815 5.86 23.66 -30.68
C ILE A 815 5.76 22.79 -29.43
N ASP A 816 4.95 23.17 -28.45
CA ASP A 816 4.84 22.52 -27.14
C ASP A 816 6.21 22.09 -26.54
N GLN A 817 6.43 20.79 -26.32
CA GLN A 817 7.72 20.18 -25.90
C GLN A 817 8.29 19.25 -26.99
N GLU A 818 7.93 19.49 -28.25
CA GLU A 818 8.38 18.71 -29.40
C GLU A 818 9.84 19.00 -29.74
N GLN A 819 10.58 17.94 -30.08
CA GLN A 819 12.00 18.03 -30.44
C GLN A 819 12.39 17.05 -31.54
N ILE A 820 13.57 17.27 -32.10
CA ILE A 820 14.23 16.33 -33.01
C ILE A 820 15.48 15.82 -32.29
N SER A 821 15.46 14.56 -31.87
CA SER A 821 16.57 13.97 -31.12
C SER A 821 16.83 12.51 -31.47
N SER A 822 17.87 12.24 -32.25
CA SER A 822 18.32 10.86 -32.51
C SER A 822 18.98 10.24 -31.26
N LEU A 823 19.47 11.07 -30.34
CA LEU A 823 20.03 10.67 -29.05
C LEU A 823 18.95 10.12 -28.10
N GLU A 824 17.79 10.76 -28.06
CA GLU A 824 16.63 10.27 -27.31
C GLU A 824 16.08 8.97 -27.90
N ALA A 825 15.97 8.89 -29.23
CA ALA A 825 15.61 7.66 -29.93
C ALA A 825 16.56 6.50 -29.59
N LEU A 826 17.86 6.78 -29.51
CA LEU A 826 18.86 5.77 -29.18
C LEU A 826 18.81 5.36 -27.70
N HIS A 827 18.49 6.27 -26.79
CA HIS A 827 18.22 5.95 -25.39
C HIS A 827 17.11 4.89 -25.30
N GLU A 828 16.02 5.04 -26.06
CA GLU A 828 14.94 4.05 -26.12
C GLU A 828 15.37 2.71 -26.72
N ASP A 829 16.05 2.75 -27.88
CA ASP A 829 16.49 1.53 -28.58
C ASP A 829 17.41 0.69 -27.68
N LEU A 830 18.28 1.34 -26.89
CA LEU A 830 19.11 0.67 -25.91
C LEU A 830 18.28 0.03 -24.79
N TYR A 831 17.31 0.75 -24.24
CA TYR A 831 16.50 0.25 -23.14
C TYR A 831 15.55 -0.87 -23.58
N PHE A 832 14.61 -0.59 -24.47
CA PHE A 832 13.62 -1.56 -24.91
C PHE A 832 14.22 -2.66 -25.80
N GLY A 833 15.26 -2.36 -26.57
CA GLY A 833 15.99 -3.37 -27.35
C GLY A 833 16.66 -4.41 -26.45
N THR A 834 17.30 -3.99 -25.36
CA THR A 834 17.87 -4.95 -24.40
C THR A 834 16.78 -5.80 -23.73
N LEU A 835 15.63 -5.22 -23.37
CA LEU A 835 14.52 -5.97 -22.78
C LEU A 835 13.93 -7.00 -23.75
N ALA A 836 13.69 -6.61 -25.01
CA ALA A 836 13.23 -7.52 -26.04
C ALA A 836 14.24 -8.64 -26.33
N PHE A 837 15.54 -8.36 -26.23
CA PHE A 837 16.57 -9.38 -26.37
C PHE A 837 16.44 -10.49 -25.32
N PHE A 838 16.16 -10.15 -24.05
CA PHE A 838 15.92 -11.14 -22.99
C PHE A 838 14.62 -11.93 -23.17
N ASP A 839 13.54 -11.26 -23.60
CA ASP A 839 12.30 -11.96 -23.96
C ASP A 839 12.58 -13.05 -25.02
N LEU A 840 13.42 -12.75 -26.02
CA LEU A 840 13.79 -13.72 -27.07
C LEU A 840 14.67 -14.85 -26.59
N ILE A 841 15.64 -14.58 -25.71
CA ILE A 841 16.45 -15.64 -25.09
C ILE A 841 15.52 -16.63 -24.39
N GLY A 842 14.60 -16.13 -23.58
CA GLY A 842 13.62 -16.97 -22.89
C GLY A 842 12.76 -17.80 -23.82
N LEU A 843 12.12 -17.13 -24.78
CA LEU A 843 11.20 -17.80 -25.70
C LEU A 843 11.89 -18.85 -26.57
N LYS A 844 13.14 -18.63 -26.99
CA LYS A 844 13.88 -19.57 -27.84
C LYS A 844 14.52 -20.73 -27.09
N PHE A 845 15.03 -20.51 -25.88
CA PHE A 845 15.82 -21.52 -25.17
C PHE A 845 15.10 -22.18 -24.00
N VAL A 846 14.06 -21.54 -23.45
CA VAL A 846 13.37 -21.96 -22.22
C VAL A 846 11.86 -22.11 -22.43
N GLY A 847 11.30 -21.46 -23.45
CA GLY A 847 9.87 -21.52 -23.81
C GLY A 847 8.99 -20.49 -23.13
N GLU A 848 9.56 -19.58 -22.33
CA GLU A 848 8.86 -18.51 -21.62
C GLU A 848 9.72 -17.24 -21.54
N ARG A 849 9.13 -16.07 -21.29
CA ARG A 849 9.86 -14.79 -21.28
C ARG A 849 10.74 -14.66 -20.04
N LEU A 850 12.00 -14.23 -20.23
CA LEU A 850 12.93 -13.89 -19.14
C LEU A 850 12.72 -12.44 -18.68
N LEU A 851 11.69 -12.23 -17.86
CA LEU A 851 11.39 -10.93 -17.26
C LEU A 851 12.42 -10.55 -16.18
N TYR A 852 12.43 -9.27 -15.79
CA TYR A 852 13.33 -8.71 -14.76
C TYR A 852 14.82 -8.92 -15.05
N PRO A 853 15.34 -8.62 -16.25
CA PRO A 853 16.64 -9.16 -16.63
C PRO A 853 17.84 -8.60 -15.88
N GLY A 854 17.75 -7.37 -15.37
CA GLY A 854 18.82 -6.63 -14.72
C GLY A 854 18.59 -5.12 -14.92
N ARG A 855 19.40 -4.27 -14.30
CA ARG A 855 19.26 -2.81 -14.45
C ARG A 855 19.84 -2.36 -15.78
N ILE A 856 19.05 -1.75 -16.65
CA ILE A 856 19.53 -1.22 -17.95
C ILE A 856 19.56 0.30 -17.84
N LEU A 857 20.76 0.89 -17.96
CA LEU A 857 21.04 2.29 -17.67
C LEU A 857 21.70 2.96 -18.89
N PRO A 858 20.94 3.39 -19.91
CA PRO A 858 21.43 4.26 -20.96
C PRO A 858 21.63 5.67 -20.40
N ILE A 859 22.88 6.15 -20.40
CA ILE A 859 23.26 7.49 -19.96
C ILE A 859 23.78 8.24 -21.18
N ILE A 860 22.87 8.93 -21.85
CA ILE A 860 23.18 9.68 -23.06
C ILE A 860 23.53 11.11 -22.67
N SER A 861 24.72 11.57 -23.05
CA SER A 861 25.15 12.95 -22.84
C SER A 861 24.59 13.88 -23.93
N PRO A 862 24.46 15.19 -23.66
CA PRO A 862 24.23 16.18 -24.71
C PRO A 862 25.24 16.05 -25.86
N PRO A 863 24.86 16.43 -27.09
CA PRO A 863 25.70 16.20 -28.26
C PRO A 863 27.03 16.96 -28.18
N ARG A 864 28.08 16.35 -28.75
CA ARG A 864 29.38 17.01 -28.99
C ARG A 864 29.61 17.16 -30.48
N HIS A 865 29.17 18.29 -31.00
CA HIS A 865 29.20 18.58 -32.43
C HIS A 865 30.61 18.58 -33.01
N GLY A 866 30.79 17.85 -34.12
CA GLY A 866 32.04 17.84 -34.89
C GLY A 866 33.16 16.99 -34.31
N GLU A 867 32.89 16.20 -33.26
CA GLU A 867 33.87 15.34 -32.59
C GLU A 867 33.56 13.84 -32.84
N ASN A 868 34.58 12.99 -32.68
CA ASN A 868 34.36 11.54 -32.62
C ASN A 868 33.50 11.19 -31.39
N GLY A 869 32.53 10.30 -31.60
CA GLY A 869 31.71 9.74 -30.54
C GLY A 869 32.51 8.85 -29.59
N ARG A 870 31.99 8.71 -28.36
CA ARG A 870 32.58 7.86 -27.32
C ARG A 870 31.49 7.11 -26.58
N ALA A 871 31.73 5.82 -26.34
CA ALA A 871 30.87 4.99 -25.51
C ALA A 871 31.70 4.34 -24.40
N ARG A 872 31.20 4.31 -23.16
CA ARG A 872 31.70 3.45 -22.11
C ARG A 872 30.62 2.45 -21.71
N ILE A 873 30.96 1.18 -21.78
CA ILE A 873 30.05 0.07 -21.49
C ILE A 873 30.52 -0.63 -20.24
N VAL A 874 29.70 -0.60 -19.20
CA VAL A 874 29.90 -1.35 -17.97
C VAL A 874 28.79 -2.39 -17.84
N LEU A 875 29.15 -3.66 -17.82
CA LEU A 875 28.23 -4.77 -17.52
C LEU A 875 28.69 -5.43 -16.23
N THR A 876 27.82 -5.51 -15.22
CA THR A 876 28.11 -6.23 -13.97
C THR A 876 27.32 -7.53 -13.85
N GLY A 877 27.90 -8.51 -13.16
CA GLY A 877 27.39 -9.86 -13.03
C GLY A 877 27.30 -10.34 -11.58
N LYS A 878 26.39 -11.29 -11.36
CA LYS A 878 26.29 -12.07 -10.13
C LYS A 878 27.42 -13.10 -10.05
N ALA A 879 27.84 -13.43 -8.82
CA ALA A 879 28.82 -14.47 -8.56
C ALA A 879 28.27 -15.90 -8.74
N ALA A 880 26.95 -16.08 -8.69
CA ALA A 880 26.25 -17.33 -9.04
C ALA A 880 24.81 -17.03 -9.48
N GLY A 881 24.19 -17.95 -10.23
CA GLY A 881 22.83 -17.78 -10.76
C GLY A 881 21.71 -17.94 -9.72
N SER A 882 21.97 -18.63 -8.61
CA SER A 882 20.98 -18.98 -7.59
C SER A 882 21.64 -19.05 -6.21
N PRO A 883 20.91 -18.77 -5.12
CA PRO A 883 21.36 -19.08 -3.77
C PRO A 883 21.64 -20.58 -3.64
N ARG A 884 22.84 -20.95 -3.21
CA ARG A 884 23.29 -22.36 -3.15
C ARG A 884 24.48 -22.54 -2.21
N VAL A 885 24.73 -23.78 -1.84
CA VAL A 885 25.98 -24.19 -1.16
C VAL A 885 26.71 -25.23 -1.98
N VAL A 886 28.04 -25.14 -2.01
CA VAL A 886 28.91 -26.05 -2.76
C VAL A 886 29.98 -26.60 -1.81
N LEU A 887 30.14 -27.92 -1.78
CA LEU A 887 31.18 -28.62 -1.05
C LEU A 887 32.06 -29.39 -2.03
N GLU A 888 33.34 -29.07 -2.06
CA GLU A 888 34.36 -29.72 -2.90
C GLU A 888 35.43 -30.35 -2.00
N TRP A 889 35.86 -31.58 -2.28
CA TRP A 889 36.88 -32.24 -1.47
C TRP A 889 37.75 -33.23 -2.25
N THR A 890 38.97 -33.45 -1.77
CA THR A 890 39.90 -34.46 -2.27
C THR A 890 40.23 -35.45 -1.16
N GLU A 891 40.07 -36.73 -1.43
CA GLU A 891 40.42 -37.80 -0.48
C GLU A 891 41.92 -38.12 -0.57
N ARG A 892 42.55 -38.35 0.59
CA ARG A 892 43.98 -38.66 0.67
C ARG A 892 44.30 -39.93 -0.12
N GLY A 893 45.16 -39.82 -1.13
CA GLY A 893 45.62 -40.94 -1.95
C GLY A 893 44.64 -41.38 -3.05
N LYS A 894 43.58 -40.62 -3.33
CA LYS A 894 42.72 -40.80 -4.50
C LYS A 894 42.93 -39.67 -5.50
N GLU A 895 42.98 -40.00 -6.79
CA GLU A 895 42.99 -38.98 -7.85
C GLU A 895 41.57 -38.46 -8.11
N GLY A 896 41.41 -37.13 -8.13
CA GLY A 896 40.14 -36.45 -8.45
C GLY A 896 39.60 -35.57 -7.31
N THR A 897 38.88 -34.51 -7.66
CA THR A 897 38.13 -33.67 -6.71
C THR A 897 36.66 -34.01 -6.82
N HIS A 898 36.05 -34.37 -5.69
CA HIS A 898 34.61 -34.58 -5.58
C HIS A 898 33.92 -33.24 -5.36
N LYS A 899 32.69 -33.10 -5.89
CA LYS A 899 31.87 -31.89 -5.77
C LYS A 899 30.42 -32.26 -5.50
N ARG A 900 29.81 -31.59 -4.53
CA ARG A 900 28.36 -31.59 -4.29
C ARG A 900 27.86 -30.16 -4.17
N SER A 901 26.66 -29.91 -4.70
CA SER A 901 25.99 -28.61 -4.63
C SER A 901 24.54 -28.83 -4.23
N LEU A 902 24.01 -27.95 -3.38
CA LEU A 902 22.59 -27.92 -3.02
C LEU A 902 22.06 -26.49 -3.18
N ASP A 903 20.98 -26.32 -3.94
CA ASP A 903 20.32 -25.02 -4.07
C ASP A 903 19.53 -24.67 -2.81
N ILE A 904 19.42 -23.37 -2.51
CA ILE A 904 18.60 -22.83 -1.43
C ILE A 904 17.33 -22.29 -2.08
N LEU A 905 16.43 -23.20 -2.44
CA LEU A 905 15.17 -22.87 -3.09
C LEU A 905 14.20 -22.22 -2.10
N LYS A 906 13.30 -21.40 -2.64
CA LYS A 906 12.20 -20.80 -1.87
C LYS A 906 11.21 -21.91 -1.51
N VAL A 907 11.03 -22.15 -0.21
CA VAL A 907 10.17 -23.22 0.32
C VAL A 907 8.74 -22.69 0.50
N ALA A 908 7.74 -23.51 0.15
CA ALA A 908 6.36 -23.27 0.51
C ALA A 908 6.19 -23.51 2.02
N VAL A 909 5.80 -22.48 2.75
CA VAL A 909 5.61 -22.52 4.20
C VAL A 909 4.20 -22.06 4.50
N GLU A 910 3.46 -22.85 5.29
CA GLU A 910 2.15 -22.44 5.82
C GLU A 910 2.31 -21.20 6.70
N ASP A 911 1.30 -20.33 6.71
CA ASP A 911 1.37 -19.01 7.34
C ASP A 911 1.62 -19.12 8.85
N PRO A 912 2.76 -18.61 9.34
CA PRO A 912 2.98 -18.50 10.76
C PRO A 912 1.98 -17.52 11.36
N ARG A 913 1.51 -17.81 12.57
CA ARG A 913 0.46 -17.03 13.24
C ARG A 913 0.89 -16.59 14.60
N VAL A 914 0.74 -15.30 14.90
CA VAL A 914 0.87 -14.81 16.27
C VAL A 914 -0.35 -15.27 17.05
N VAL A 915 -0.15 -16.27 17.90
CA VAL A 915 -1.23 -16.94 18.65
C VAL A 915 -1.27 -16.56 20.11
N ALA A 916 -0.20 -15.96 20.67
CA ALA A 916 -0.26 -15.44 22.03
C ALA A 916 0.59 -14.19 22.22
N ALA A 917 0.22 -13.38 23.20
CA ALA A 917 1.00 -12.27 23.72
C ALA A 917 0.95 -12.27 25.25
N ILE A 918 2.11 -12.09 25.89
CA ILE A 918 2.24 -11.84 27.31
C ILE A 918 2.60 -10.38 27.52
N VAL A 919 1.78 -9.67 28.30
CA VAL A 919 1.96 -8.26 28.68
C VAL A 919 2.11 -8.14 30.19
N GLU A 920 2.55 -6.98 30.67
CA GLU A 920 2.79 -6.78 32.10
C GLU A 920 2.37 -5.37 32.52
N ALA A 921 1.59 -5.27 33.61
CA ALA A 921 1.11 -3.98 34.09
C ALA A 921 2.30 -3.07 34.48
N GLY A 922 2.32 -1.87 33.93
CA GLY A 922 3.40 -0.90 34.15
C GLY A 922 4.65 -1.10 33.27
N TYR A 923 4.63 -2.06 32.33
CA TYR A 923 5.68 -2.24 31.34
C TYR A 923 5.30 -1.63 29.99
N GLU A 924 6.22 -0.86 29.39
CA GLU A 924 6.04 -0.24 28.06
C GLU A 924 6.49 -1.21 26.95
N GLY A 925 5.69 -2.26 26.72
CA GLY A 925 5.91 -3.22 25.65
C GLY A 925 5.27 -4.58 25.90
N VAL A 926 5.60 -5.53 25.04
CA VAL A 926 5.17 -6.93 25.12
C VAL A 926 6.33 -7.78 25.65
N ARG A 927 6.09 -8.58 26.69
CA ARG A 927 7.10 -9.47 27.27
C ARG A 927 7.43 -10.64 26.36
N ARG A 928 6.43 -11.16 25.66
CA ARG A 928 6.59 -12.29 24.74
C ARG A 928 5.45 -12.34 23.75
N VAL A 929 5.75 -12.68 22.50
CA VAL A 929 4.75 -13.17 21.55
C VAL A 929 5.06 -14.62 21.20
N ASP A 930 4.02 -15.43 21.04
CA ASP A 930 4.14 -16.80 20.56
C ASP A 930 3.67 -16.89 19.11
N ILE A 931 4.51 -17.45 18.23
CA ILE A 931 4.23 -17.66 16.81
C ILE A 931 4.07 -19.16 16.56
N ALA A 932 2.90 -19.60 16.13
CA ALA A 932 2.67 -20.97 15.68
C ALA A 932 3.16 -21.13 14.23
N LEU A 933 3.98 -22.16 13.99
CA LEU A 933 4.46 -22.56 12.67
C LEU A 933 4.19 -24.06 12.50
N ARG A 934 3.41 -24.43 11.49
CA ARG A 934 3.23 -25.83 11.08
C ARG A 934 4.38 -26.25 10.17
N THR A 935 4.86 -27.47 10.38
CA THR A 935 5.95 -28.09 9.59
C THR A 935 5.48 -29.44 9.05
N ASP A 936 5.96 -29.84 7.88
CA ASP A 936 5.49 -31.03 7.16
C ASP A 936 5.89 -32.34 7.85
N THR A 937 7.09 -32.37 8.44
CA THR A 937 7.66 -33.55 9.11
C THR A 937 8.34 -33.16 10.42
N GLU A 938 8.51 -34.12 11.34
CA GLU A 938 9.29 -33.87 12.56
C GLU A 938 10.80 -33.89 12.30
N ARG A 939 11.26 -34.86 11.50
CA ARG A 939 12.67 -35.06 11.15
C ARG A 939 12.94 -34.66 9.70
N ASP A 940 14.19 -34.36 9.37
CA ASP A 940 14.59 -34.17 7.98
C ASP A 940 14.66 -35.52 7.24
N GLU A 941 13.62 -35.79 6.44
CA GLU A 941 13.45 -37.00 5.63
C GLU A 941 13.88 -36.82 4.17
N ARG A 942 14.58 -35.73 3.84
CA ARG A 942 14.94 -35.36 2.46
C ARG A 942 15.57 -36.52 1.67
N GLU A 943 16.59 -37.17 2.23
CA GLU A 943 17.31 -38.28 1.58
C GLU A 943 16.41 -39.46 1.20
N GLU A 944 15.31 -39.70 1.93
CA GLU A 944 14.34 -40.73 1.58
C GLU A 944 13.31 -40.23 0.57
N LEU A 945 12.90 -38.96 0.67
CA LEU A 945 11.92 -38.35 -0.24
C LEU A 945 12.48 -38.16 -1.66
N ILE A 946 13.75 -37.77 -1.81
CA ILE A 946 14.40 -37.62 -3.13
C ILE A 946 14.54 -38.94 -3.90
N LYS A 947 14.41 -40.09 -3.23
CA LYS A 947 14.35 -41.40 -3.90
C LYS A 947 12.99 -41.64 -4.58
N ARG A 948 11.96 -40.85 -4.25
CA ARG A 948 10.57 -41.04 -4.68
C ARG A 948 10.01 -39.85 -5.45
N ALA A 949 10.61 -38.66 -5.33
CA ALA A 949 10.22 -37.44 -6.01
C ALA A 949 11.48 -36.67 -6.48
N PRO A 950 11.36 -35.81 -7.51
CA PRO A 950 12.47 -34.95 -7.91
C PRO A 950 12.99 -34.09 -6.76
N GLU A 951 14.31 -33.96 -6.65
CA GLU A 951 15.00 -33.21 -5.59
C GLU A 951 14.46 -31.78 -5.44
N GLU A 952 14.27 -31.09 -6.57
CA GLU A 952 13.72 -29.73 -6.63
C GLU A 952 12.30 -29.63 -6.05
N VAL A 953 11.47 -30.67 -6.21
CA VAL A 953 10.11 -30.69 -5.66
C VAL A 953 10.18 -30.81 -4.14
N VAL A 954 10.98 -31.74 -3.63
CA VAL A 954 11.17 -31.95 -2.18
C VAL A 954 11.68 -30.67 -1.51
N ASP A 955 12.71 -30.05 -2.08
CA ASP A 955 13.32 -28.84 -1.53
C ASP A 955 12.41 -27.59 -1.59
N ARG A 956 11.34 -27.63 -2.41
CA ARG A 956 10.34 -26.54 -2.48
C ARG A 956 9.15 -26.74 -1.58
N THR A 957 8.85 -27.96 -1.15
CA THR A 957 7.58 -28.26 -0.48
C THR A 957 7.72 -28.73 0.94
N ILE A 958 8.92 -29.11 1.39
CA ILE A 958 9.10 -29.74 2.70
C ILE A 958 9.94 -28.85 3.61
N LEU A 959 9.36 -28.49 4.76
CA LEU A 959 10.07 -27.91 5.90
C LEU A 959 9.86 -28.82 7.12
N SER A 960 10.95 -29.39 7.65
CA SER A 960 10.91 -30.20 8.87
C SER A 960 11.02 -29.35 10.14
N ALA A 961 10.44 -29.82 11.25
CA ALA A 961 10.62 -29.21 12.57
C ALA A 961 12.10 -29.23 13.01
N GLU A 962 12.85 -30.27 12.65
CA GLU A 962 14.31 -30.34 12.85
C GLU A 962 15.04 -29.18 12.16
N GLN A 963 14.74 -28.92 10.89
CA GLN A 963 15.32 -27.82 10.14
C GLN A 963 14.90 -26.46 10.74
N ALA A 964 13.63 -26.27 11.06
CA ALA A 964 13.14 -25.04 11.66
C ALA A 964 13.83 -24.73 13.00
N ARG A 965 14.02 -25.73 13.88
CA ARG A 965 14.80 -25.58 15.13
C ARG A 965 16.25 -25.20 14.88
N ALA A 966 16.91 -25.86 13.91
CA ALA A 966 18.28 -25.54 13.55
C ALA A 966 18.42 -24.11 13.01
N MET A 967 17.47 -23.65 12.18
CA MET A 967 17.42 -22.29 11.68
C MET A 967 17.28 -21.26 12.82
N LEU A 968 16.41 -21.52 13.80
CA LEU A 968 16.25 -20.67 14.97
C LEU A 968 17.50 -20.68 15.87
N ASP A 969 18.18 -21.81 16.04
CA ASP A 969 19.46 -21.87 16.76
C ASP A 969 20.55 -21.03 16.07
N LEU A 970 20.63 -21.14 14.74
CA LEU A 970 21.54 -20.33 13.93
C LEU A 970 21.21 -18.84 14.05
N LEU A 971 19.93 -18.46 14.03
CA LEU A 971 19.51 -17.08 14.24
C LEU A 971 19.95 -16.55 15.62
N ARG A 972 19.79 -17.34 16.69
CA ARG A 972 20.30 -16.96 18.02
C ARG A 972 21.81 -16.74 18.02
N ARG A 973 22.58 -17.56 17.30
CA ARG A 973 24.03 -17.39 17.16
C ARG A 973 24.39 -16.16 16.32
N PHE A 974 23.64 -15.88 15.25
CA PHE A 974 23.78 -14.65 14.47
C PHE A 974 23.57 -13.43 15.37
N HIS A 975 22.49 -13.42 16.14
CA HIS A 975 22.16 -12.38 17.11
C HIS A 975 23.27 -12.17 18.17
N GLN A 976 23.83 -13.25 18.71
CA GLN A 976 24.98 -13.21 19.63
C GLN A 976 26.23 -12.59 18.98
N ALA A 977 26.43 -12.85 17.68
CA ALA A 977 27.49 -12.26 16.87
C ALA A 977 27.17 -10.85 16.35
N ARG A 978 26.04 -10.24 16.78
CA ARG A 978 25.54 -8.94 16.32
C ARG A 978 25.18 -8.88 14.83
N LEU A 979 24.88 -10.03 14.23
CA LEU A 979 24.39 -10.16 12.86
C LEU A 979 22.87 -10.31 12.82
N PHE A 980 22.23 -9.78 11.78
CA PHE A 980 20.78 -9.88 11.53
C PHE A 980 19.94 -9.42 12.73
N THR A 981 20.39 -8.38 13.43
CA THR A 981 19.76 -7.88 14.67
C THR A 981 18.42 -7.18 14.44
N ALA A 982 18.05 -6.92 13.19
CA ALA A 982 16.70 -6.48 12.80
C ALA A 982 15.78 -7.66 12.46
N THR A 983 16.30 -8.87 12.23
CA THR A 983 15.50 -10.02 11.82
C THR A 983 14.84 -10.69 13.02
N LEU A 984 13.50 -10.76 13.02
CA LEU A 984 12.69 -11.35 14.10
C LEU A 984 13.03 -10.78 15.48
N ALA A 985 13.34 -9.50 15.52
CA ALA A 985 13.69 -8.76 16.71
C ALA A 985 13.14 -7.35 16.58
N TYR A 986 12.32 -6.90 17.53
CA TYR A 986 11.55 -5.67 17.40
C TYR A 986 11.64 -4.77 18.63
N PRO A 987 11.59 -3.43 18.50
CA PRO A 987 11.39 -2.54 19.63
C PRO A 987 10.13 -2.92 20.41
N GLN A 988 10.12 -2.70 21.73
CA GLN A 988 8.98 -2.99 22.61
C GLN A 988 8.59 -4.48 22.69
N LEU A 989 9.49 -5.41 22.32
CA LEU A 989 9.29 -6.86 22.48
C LEU A 989 10.53 -7.52 23.11
N ASP A 990 10.38 -8.23 24.23
CA ASP A 990 11.55 -8.84 24.89
C ASP A 990 12.01 -10.13 24.20
N ARG A 991 11.09 -10.96 23.70
CA ARG A 991 11.40 -12.22 23.00
C ARG A 991 10.24 -12.74 22.15
N ILE A 992 10.54 -13.60 21.18
CA ILE A 992 9.57 -14.39 20.43
C ILE A 992 9.70 -15.85 20.85
N ARG A 993 8.58 -16.56 20.99
CA ARG A 993 8.55 -18.02 21.14
C ARG A 993 7.90 -18.65 19.91
N PHE A 994 8.62 -19.52 19.21
CA PHE A 994 8.05 -20.31 18.14
C PHE A 994 7.44 -21.60 18.68
N ARG A 995 6.17 -21.87 18.38
CA ARG A 995 5.50 -23.15 18.58
C ARG A 995 5.57 -23.92 17.26
N LEU A 996 6.52 -24.86 17.18
CA LEU A 996 6.74 -25.68 15.99
C LEU A 996 5.83 -26.91 16.08
N ILE A 997 4.82 -26.96 15.21
CA ILE A 997 3.78 -28.00 15.19
C ILE A 997 4.08 -28.96 14.05
N SER A 998 4.57 -30.15 14.37
CA SER A 998 4.75 -31.25 13.42
C SER A 998 3.62 -32.28 13.55
N PRO A 999 3.50 -33.24 12.61
CA PRO A 999 2.53 -34.34 12.74
C PRO A 999 2.71 -35.19 14.01
N GLU A 1000 3.92 -35.22 14.58
CA GLU A 1000 4.24 -36.04 15.75
C GLU A 1000 4.07 -35.30 17.07
N LYS A 1001 4.44 -34.01 17.13
CA LYS A 1001 4.44 -33.24 18.38
C LYS A 1001 4.56 -31.73 18.15
N THR A 1002 4.33 -30.97 19.23
CA THR A 1002 4.65 -29.54 19.28
C THR A 1002 5.91 -29.31 20.12
N THR A 1003 6.84 -28.49 19.64
CA THR A 1003 8.04 -28.05 20.36
C THR A 1003 8.12 -26.54 20.45
N PHE A 1004 8.85 -26.00 21.43
CA PHE A 1004 8.93 -24.57 21.69
C PHE A 1004 10.37 -24.08 21.60
N GLU A 1005 10.60 -22.99 20.85
CA GLU A 1005 11.91 -22.37 20.69
C GLU A 1005 11.84 -20.88 21.00
N ASP A 1006 12.59 -20.42 21.99
CA ASP A 1006 12.67 -19.00 22.34
C ASP A 1006 13.78 -18.30 21.53
N VAL A 1007 13.49 -17.13 20.99
CA VAL A 1007 14.43 -16.19 20.35
C VAL A 1007 14.40 -14.87 21.13
N PRO A 1008 15.39 -14.61 21.99
CA PRO A 1008 15.46 -13.36 22.75
C PRO A 1008 15.78 -12.18 21.83
N ASN A 1009 15.30 -10.99 22.19
CA ASN A 1009 15.64 -9.78 21.46
C ASN A 1009 17.13 -9.38 21.71
N PRO A 1010 17.98 -9.27 20.68
CA PRO A 1010 19.40 -8.92 20.82
C PRO A 1010 19.66 -7.42 21.04
N GLY A 1011 18.62 -6.59 21.19
CA GLY A 1011 18.70 -5.15 21.02
C GLY A 1011 18.43 -4.79 19.56
N SER A 1012 17.16 -4.92 19.18
CA SER A 1012 16.66 -4.76 17.83
C SER A 1012 17.19 -3.51 17.12
N THR A 1013 17.65 -3.68 15.89
CA THR A 1013 17.95 -2.60 14.94
C THR A 1013 16.83 -2.40 13.91
N PHE A 1014 15.66 -2.99 14.15
CA PHE A 1014 14.52 -2.88 13.25
C PHE A 1014 14.15 -1.39 13.09
N PRO A 1015 14.12 -0.88 11.85
CA PRO A 1015 13.97 0.54 11.61
C PRO A 1015 12.53 0.98 11.92
N VAL A 1016 12.35 1.76 12.99
CA VAL A 1016 11.09 2.48 13.22
C VAL A 1016 11.01 3.64 12.24
N LYS A 1017 10.11 3.53 11.25
CA LYS A 1017 9.90 4.58 10.24
C LYS A 1017 9.13 5.73 10.86
N ASP A 1018 9.84 6.81 11.16
CA ASP A 1018 9.26 8.01 11.79
C ASP A 1018 9.41 9.24 10.89
N LEU A 1019 8.43 9.46 10.02
CA LEU A 1019 8.42 10.61 9.12
C LEU A 1019 8.32 11.93 9.90
N GLU A 1020 7.60 11.93 11.02
CA GLU A 1020 7.43 13.10 11.89
C GLU A 1020 8.76 13.63 12.44
N ALA A 1021 9.74 12.75 12.65
CA ALA A 1021 11.08 13.17 13.04
C ALA A 1021 11.72 14.11 12.01
N ARG A 1022 11.43 13.93 10.71
CA ARG A 1022 11.96 14.80 9.64
C ARG A 1022 11.29 16.17 9.60
N ALA A 1023 10.03 16.25 10.02
CA ALA A 1023 9.30 17.52 10.09
C ALA A 1023 9.50 18.26 11.42
N ARG A 1024 10.29 17.72 12.34
CA ARG A 1024 10.45 18.26 13.69
C ARG A 1024 10.99 19.69 13.63
N GLY A 1025 10.19 20.65 14.10
CA GLY A 1025 10.54 22.07 14.13
C GLY A 1025 10.02 22.87 12.94
N TYR A 1026 9.47 22.21 11.91
CA TYR A 1026 8.73 22.89 10.85
C TYR A 1026 7.44 23.49 11.41
N ARG A 1027 7.12 24.72 10.99
CA ARG A 1027 5.87 25.40 11.27
C ARG A 1027 5.45 26.14 10.02
N TYR A 1028 4.25 25.87 9.55
CA TYR A 1028 3.68 26.55 8.40
C TYR A 1028 3.55 28.05 8.67
N ALA A 1029 4.06 28.88 7.77
CA ALA A 1029 4.07 30.34 7.85
C ALA A 1029 3.40 31.01 6.62
N GLY A 1030 2.64 30.25 5.83
CA GLY A 1030 1.96 30.74 4.62
C GLY A 1030 2.75 30.55 3.32
N GLU A 1031 3.90 29.89 3.38
CA GLU A 1031 4.72 29.53 2.22
C GLU A 1031 4.05 28.47 1.32
N ARG A 1032 4.55 28.33 0.09
CA ARG A 1032 4.21 27.19 -0.76
C ARG A 1032 5.07 25.99 -0.36
N ILE A 1033 4.43 24.88 -0.01
CA ILE A 1033 5.11 23.63 0.39
C ILE A 1033 5.53 22.83 -0.84
N VAL A 1034 4.65 22.71 -1.85
CA VAL A 1034 4.88 21.90 -3.06
C VAL A 1034 5.32 22.80 -4.21
N GLN A 1035 6.57 22.67 -4.66
CA GLN A 1035 7.09 23.42 -5.81
C GLN A 1035 6.49 22.95 -7.15
N TRP A 1036 6.66 23.76 -8.20
CA TRP A 1036 6.07 23.52 -9.52
C TRP A 1036 7.04 23.70 -10.70
N ASP A 1037 8.29 24.04 -10.40
CA ASP A 1037 9.26 24.48 -11.39
C ASP A 1037 10.11 23.31 -11.92
N GLU A 1038 10.30 22.27 -11.10
CA GLU A 1038 11.13 21.11 -11.43
C GLU A 1038 10.44 19.78 -11.04
N PRO A 1039 10.82 18.64 -11.65
CA PRO A 1039 10.29 17.35 -11.23
C PRO A 1039 10.70 16.95 -9.81
N ILE A 1040 9.72 16.64 -8.96
CA ILE A 1040 9.94 16.29 -7.55
C ILE A 1040 10.70 14.94 -7.44
N SER A 1041 11.86 14.94 -6.79
CA SER A 1041 12.61 13.70 -6.48
C SER A 1041 11.92 12.85 -5.40
N PRO A 1042 12.23 11.54 -5.26
CA PRO A 1042 11.73 10.76 -4.12
C PRO A 1042 12.10 11.38 -2.77
N GLU A 1043 13.33 11.86 -2.60
CA GLU A 1043 13.81 12.50 -1.37
C GLU A 1043 13.03 13.78 -1.06
N GLU A 1044 12.81 14.65 -2.06
CA GLU A 1044 11.98 15.85 -1.91
C GLU A 1044 10.51 15.52 -1.63
N CYS A 1045 9.98 14.47 -2.25
CA CYS A 1045 8.63 13.98 -1.95
C CYS A 1045 8.52 13.57 -0.48
N GLU A 1046 9.50 12.87 0.08
CA GLU A 1046 9.51 12.53 1.51
C GLU A 1046 9.55 13.78 2.40
N GLU A 1047 10.33 14.81 2.03
CA GLU A 1047 10.36 16.08 2.76
C GLU A 1047 9.03 16.82 2.71
N ILE A 1048 8.37 16.85 1.55
CA ILE A 1048 7.05 17.47 1.37
C ILE A 1048 6.01 16.71 2.19
N VAL A 1049 5.95 15.38 2.10
CA VAL A 1049 5.00 14.56 2.87
C VAL A 1049 5.24 14.73 4.37
N ALA A 1050 6.49 14.85 4.82
CA ALA A 1050 6.81 15.14 6.21
C ALA A 1050 6.28 16.52 6.66
N LYS A 1051 6.45 17.57 5.86
CA LYS A 1051 5.88 18.90 6.15
C LYS A 1051 4.35 18.85 6.19
N LEU A 1052 3.73 18.17 5.23
CA LEU A 1052 2.28 17.99 5.16
C LEU A 1052 1.73 17.17 6.34
N SER A 1053 2.47 16.20 6.87
CA SER A 1053 2.05 15.44 8.05
C SER A 1053 2.04 16.24 9.36
N THR A 1054 2.44 17.51 9.34
CA THR A 1054 2.27 18.41 10.50
C THR A 1054 0.87 19.00 10.62
N PHE A 1055 0.04 18.85 9.58
CA PHE A 1055 -1.35 19.29 9.59
C PHE A 1055 -2.26 18.20 10.17
N PRO A 1056 -3.24 18.55 11.03
CA PRO A 1056 -4.10 17.57 11.69
C PRO A 1056 -5.00 16.78 10.73
N GLU A 1057 -5.25 17.30 9.52
CA GLU A 1057 -6.01 16.62 8.47
C GLU A 1057 -5.24 15.49 7.78
N ILE A 1058 -3.91 15.45 7.89
CA ILE A 1058 -3.04 14.57 7.09
C ILE A 1058 -2.34 13.56 8.00
N THR A 1059 -2.71 12.28 7.84
CA THR A 1059 -1.98 11.16 8.44
C THR A 1059 -1.10 10.51 7.38
N ALA A 1060 0.20 10.79 7.40
CA ALA A 1060 1.18 10.11 6.56
C ALA A 1060 1.65 8.79 7.20
N TYR A 1061 1.82 7.75 6.40
CA TYR A 1061 2.25 6.43 6.87
C TYR A 1061 3.12 5.70 5.84
N TRP A 1062 4.03 4.88 6.36
CA TRP A 1062 4.89 4.02 5.57
C TRP A 1062 4.09 2.82 5.05
N VAL A 1063 4.23 2.51 3.75
CA VAL A 1063 3.48 1.42 3.08
C VAL A 1063 4.38 0.34 2.50
N GLY A 1064 5.69 0.54 2.47
CA GLY A 1064 6.62 -0.47 1.99
C GLY A 1064 7.94 0.11 1.53
N ARG A 1065 8.72 -0.73 0.87
CA ARG A 1065 9.93 -0.30 0.18
C ARG A 1065 9.91 -0.78 -1.26
N SER A 1066 10.61 -0.06 -2.11
CA SER A 1066 10.93 -0.54 -3.44
C SER A 1066 11.99 -1.63 -3.43
N TYR A 1067 12.21 -2.23 -4.60
CA TYR A 1067 13.21 -3.25 -4.82
C TYR A 1067 14.64 -2.81 -4.47
N LEU A 1068 15.03 -1.57 -4.77
CA LEU A 1068 16.33 -0.98 -4.37
C LEU A 1068 16.31 -0.37 -2.95
N GLY A 1069 15.23 -0.56 -2.19
CA GLY A 1069 15.17 -0.27 -0.76
C GLY A 1069 14.71 1.14 -0.38
N ARG A 1070 14.12 1.90 -1.30
CA ARG A 1070 13.57 3.24 -1.03
C ARG A 1070 12.22 3.12 -0.32
N ASP A 1071 11.98 3.95 0.68
CA ASP A 1071 10.71 3.92 1.40
C ASP A 1071 9.57 4.49 0.53
N ILE A 1072 8.37 3.94 0.72
CA ILE A 1072 7.15 4.35 0.01
C ILE A 1072 6.17 4.85 1.05
N TRP A 1073 5.55 5.99 0.74
CA TRP A 1073 4.68 6.73 1.65
C TRP A 1073 3.31 6.98 1.03
N ALA A 1074 2.28 6.92 1.86
CA ALA A 1074 0.92 7.33 1.53
C ALA A 1074 0.38 8.27 2.61
N MET A 1075 -0.70 8.97 2.28
CA MET A 1075 -1.41 9.88 3.18
C MET A 1075 -2.89 9.57 3.18
N ASP A 1076 -3.46 9.42 4.37
CA ASP A 1076 -4.90 9.51 4.59
C ASP A 1076 -5.19 10.98 4.91
N VAL A 1077 -6.03 11.63 4.10
CA VAL A 1077 -6.39 13.04 4.25
C VAL A 1077 -7.89 13.13 4.54
N MET A 1078 -8.22 13.48 5.79
CA MET A 1078 -9.56 13.39 6.37
C MET A 1078 -9.84 14.57 7.30
N SER A 1079 -11.12 14.77 7.64
CA SER A 1079 -11.46 15.59 8.81
C SER A 1079 -10.71 15.07 10.03
N PRO A 1080 -10.05 15.92 10.84
CA PRO A 1080 -9.26 15.47 11.97
C PRO A 1080 -10.11 14.66 12.95
N ILE A 1081 -9.57 13.54 13.43
CA ILE A 1081 -10.22 12.70 14.45
C ILE A 1081 -9.39 12.83 15.73
N GLU A 1082 -10.02 13.28 16.81
CA GLU A 1082 -9.33 13.45 18.11
C GLU A 1082 -9.11 12.12 18.84
N ALA A 1083 -9.99 11.13 18.61
CA ALA A 1083 -9.91 9.83 19.24
C ALA A 1083 -8.66 9.05 18.78
N LYS A 1084 -8.02 8.34 19.71
CA LYS A 1084 -6.79 7.57 19.44
C LYS A 1084 -7.03 6.36 18.55
N LEU A 1085 -8.19 5.73 18.66
CA LEU A 1085 -8.61 4.61 17.84
C LEU A 1085 -9.77 5.05 16.97
N TRP A 1086 -9.77 4.65 15.70
CA TRP A 1086 -10.87 4.91 14.80
C TRP A 1086 -10.99 3.81 13.74
N SER A 1087 -12.18 3.65 13.16
CA SER A 1087 -12.45 2.56 12.22
C SER A 1087 -12.44 3.00 10.76
N HIS A 1088 -11.59 2.37 9.96
CA HIS A 1088 -11.56 2.55 8.50
C HIS A 1088 -12.84 2.04 7.84
N ALA A 1089 -13.41 0.95 8.35
CA ALA A 1089 -14.65 0.37 7.84
C ALA A 1089 -15.80 1.39 7.93
N LYS A 1090 -15.92 2.08 9.06
CA LYS A 1090 -16.91 3.15 9.25
C LYS A 1090 -16.60 4.39 8.44
N ALA A 1091 -15.32 4.81 8.39
CA ALA A 1091 -14.91 5.96 7.59
C ALA A 1091 -15.33 5.83 6.11
N THR A 1092 -15.08 4.67 5.50
CA THR A 1092 -15.45 4.40 4.09
C THR A 1092 -16.95 4.12 3.92
N THR A 1093 -17.64 3.64 4.96
CA THR A 1093 -19.11 3.46 4.93
C THR A 1093 -19.86 4.79 4.97
N PHE A 1094 -19.40 5.73 5.80
CA PHE A 1094 -20.11 6.99 6.03
C PHE A 1094 -19.76 8.08 5.02
N LYS A 1095 -18.55 8.06 4.44
CA LYS A 1095 -18.11 9.02 3.43
C LYS A 1095 -17.44 8.29 2.25
N PRO A 1096 -17.75 8.66 0.99
CA PRO A 1096 -17.06 8.10 -0.16
C PRO A 1096 -15.56 8.36 -0.09
N THR A 1097 -14.77 7.42 -0.60
CA THR A 1097 -13.31 7.46 -0.58
C THR A 1097 -12.74 7.58 -2.00
N LEU A 1098 -11.93 8.62 -2.22
CA LEU A 1098 -11.16 8.83 -3.45
C LEU A 1098 -9.69 8.44 -3.23
N PHE A 1099 -9.23 7.41 -3.93
CA PHE A 1099 -7.84 6.98 -3.92
C PHE A 1099 -7.09 7.44 -5.18
N ILE A 1100 -6.02 8.23 -5.02
CA ILE A 1100 -5.17 8.68 -6.11
C ILE A 1100 -3.75 8.11 -5.93
N SER A 1101 -3.27 7.37 -6.93
CA SER A 1101 -1.94 6.75 -6.94
C SER A 1101 -1.15 7.25 -8.15
N GLY A 1102 -0.06 7.98 -7.92
CA GLY A 1102 0.75 8.57 -8.99
C GLY A 1102 2.04 7.81 -9.27
N ARG A 1103 2.68 8.19 -10.38
CA ARG A 1103 4.06 7.82 -10.74
C ARG A 1103 4.31 6.32 -10.67
N GLN A 1104 3.35 5.56 -11.23
CA GLN A 1104 3.54 4.14 -11.59
C GLN A 1104 4.64 4.05 -12.65
N HIS A 1105 4.48 4.84 -13.71
CA HIS A 1105 5.53 5.14 -14.65
C HIS A 1105 6.32 6.34 -14.13
N ALA A 1106 7.61 6.14 -13.86
CA ALA A 1106 8.28 7.03 -12.92
C ALA A 1106 8.85 8.33 -13.54
N ASN A 1107 9.06 8.33 -14.86
CA ASN A 1107 9.37 9.51 -15.68
C ASN A 1107 8.11 10.38 -15.94
N GLU A 1108 6.91 9.94 -15.57
CA GLU A 1108 5.66 10.68 -15.75
C GLU A 1108 5.35 11.57 -14.52
N VAL A 1109 6.18 12.59 -14.37
CA VAL A 1109 6.40 13.33 -13.12
C VAL A 1109 5.24 14.22 -12.68
N SER A 1110 4.36 14.62 -13.60
CA SER A 1110 3.26 15.57 -13.33
C SER A 1110 2.27 15.04 -12.28
N SER A 1111 2.08 13.71 -12.22
CA SER A 1111 1.18 13.05 -11.27
C SER A 1111 1.55 13.32 -9.81
N THR A 1112 2.83 13.23 -9.45
CA THR A 1112 3.31 13.47 -8.08
C THR A 1112 3.05 14.92 -7.63
N SER A 1113 3.37 15.89 -8.48
CA SER A 1113 3.15 17.32 -8.18
C SER A 1113 1.67 17.63 -7.93
N HIS A 1114 0.76 17.09 -8.75
CA HIS A 1114 -0.68 17.30 -8.57
C HIS A 1114 -1.22 16.63 -7.30
N ILE A 1115 -0.78 15.42 -6.98
CA ILE A 1115 -1.19 14.70 -5.76
C ILE A 1115 -0.75 15.47 -4.51
N LEU A 1116 0.52 15.88 -4.46
CA LEU A 1116 1.06 16.63 -3.33
C LEU A 1116 0.41 18.01 -3.22
N ARG A 1117 0.19 18.69 -4.36
CA ARG A 1117 -0.47 20.01 -4.37
C ARG A 1117 -1.92 19.92 -3.90
N LEU A 1118 -2.65 18.86 -4.23
CA LEU A 1118 -3.99 18.63 -3.70
C LEU A 1118 -3.95 18.48 -2.17
N ALA A 1119 -3.01 17.71 -1.63
CA ALA A 1119 -2.83 17.58 -0.18
C ALA A 1119 -2.54 18.94 0.49
N GLU A 1120 -1.63 19.73 -0.10
CA GLU A 1120 -1.30 21.06 0.38
C GLU A 1120 -2.52 22.00 0.37
N LEU A 1121 -3.29 22.02 -0.73
CA LEU A 1121 -4.49 22.85 -0.82
C LEU A 1121 -5.54 22.44 0.22
N ILE A 1122 -5.77 21.15 0.42
CA ILE A 1122 -6.69 20.66 1.46
C ILE A 1122 -6.24 21.10 2.86
N ALA A 1123 -4.94 21.07 3.13
CA ALA A 1123 -4.38 21.47 4.42
C ALA A 1123 -4.43 22.98 4.67
N THR A 1124 -4.20 23.79 3.64
CA THR A 1124 -3.92 25.23 3.75
C THR A 1124 -5.04 26.16 3.26
N ASP A 1125 -5.90 25.69 2.36
CA ASP A 1125 -7.00 26.48 1.78
C ASP A 1125 -8.36 26.05 2.37
N PRO A 1126 -9.09 26.95 3.07
CA PRO A 1126 -10.41 26.66 3.63
C PRO A 1126 -11.44 26.17 2.60
N GLU A 1127 -11.38 26.65 1.35
CA GLU A 1127 -12.32 26.26 0.30
C GLU A 1127 -12.12 24.82 -0.16
N TYR A 1128 -10.87 24.32 -0.11
CA TYR A 1128 -10.59 22.91 -0.36
C TYR A 1128 -10.88 22.07 0.87
N LYS A 1129 -10.51 22.55 2.06
CA LYS A 1129 -10.71 21.82 3.33
C LYS A 1129 -12.15 21.37 3.57
N LYS A 1130 -13.15 22.18 3.15
CA LYS A 1130 -14.58 21.85 3.30
C LYS A 1130 -14.99 20.53 2.61
N TYR A 1131 -14.24 20.05 1.62
CA TYR A 1131 -14.52 18.77 0.95
C TYR A 1131 -14.35 17.57 1.90
N LEU A 1132 -13.49 17.67 2.92
CA LEU A 1132 -13.25 16.59 3.89
C LEU A 1132 -14.49 16.23 4.74
N LYS A 1133 -15.44 17.17 4.84
CA LYS A 1133 -16.76 16.91 5.43
C LYS A 1133 -17.62 15.94 4.62
N ARG A 1134 -17.24 15.64 3.38
CA ARG A 1134 -18.03 14.82 2.46
C ARG A 1134 -17.27 13.67 1.81
N VAL A 1135 -15.94 13.73 1.77
CA VAL A 1135 -15.09 12.76 1.05
C VAL A 1135 -13.84 12.46 1.86
N ASN A 1136 -13.42 11.20 1.90
CA ASN A 1136 -12.09 10.81 2.36
C ASN A 1136 -11.13 10.79 1.17
N LEU A 1137 -9.91 11.32 1.34
CA LEU A 1137 -8.88 11.29 0.32
C LEU A 1137 -7.75 10.35 0.75
N VAL A 1138 -7.33 9.46 -0.14
CA VAL A 1138 -6.17 8.59 0.05
C VAL A 1138 -5.18 8.90 -1.06
N LEU A 1139 -3.99 9.36 -0.69
CA LEU A 1139 -3.02 9.90 -1.63
C LEU A 1139 -1.72 9.10 -1.56
N HIS A 1140 -1.30 8.56 -2.70
CA HIS A 1140 -0.08 7.77 -2.86
C HIS A 1140 0.79 8.42 -3.96
N PRO A 1141 1.72 9.33 -3.60
CA PRO A 1141 2.38 10.21 -4.57
C PRO A 1141 3.32 9.51 -5.55
N ILE A 1142 4.03 8.47 -5.10
CA ILE A 1142 5.05 7.76 -5.91
C ILE A 1142 4.92 6.25 -5.72
N THR A 1143 4.44 5.55 -6.75
CA THR A 1143 4.39 4.08 -6.76
C THR A 1143 5.75 3.45 -7.06
N ASN A 1144 6.51 4.02 -7.99
CA ASN A 1144 7.81 3.52 -8.46
C ASN A 1144 8.95 4.47 -8.05
N PRO A 1145 9.41 4.47 -6.78
CA PRO A 1145 10.43 5.40 -6.34
C PRO A 1145 11.83 5.10 -6.92
N ASP A 1146 12.10 3.85 -7.34
CA ASP A 1146 13.38 3.47 -7.94
C ASP A 1146 13.53 4.04 -9.35
N GLY A 1147 12.52 3.83 -10.20
CA GLY A 1147 12.46 4.47 -11.51
C GLY A 1147 12.45 5.99 -11.38
N ALA A 1148 11.77 6.53 -10.36
CA ALA A 1148 11.66 7.97 -10.14
C ALA A 1148 13.01 8.60 -9.81
N ALA A 1149 13.80 7.95 -8.96
CA ALA A 1149 15.17 8.36 -8.66
C ALA A 1149 16.04 8.30 -9.91
N LEU A 1150 15.93 7.22 -10.70
CA LEU A 1150 16.70 7.10 -11.94
C LEU A 1150 16.34 8.19 -12.95
N ALA A 1151 15.05 8.43 -13.20
CA ALA A 1151 14.59 9.51 -14.07
C ALA A 1151 15.08 10.88 -13.57
N TYR A 1152 15.04 11.11 -12.25
CA TYR A 1152 15.53 12.36 -11.66
C TYR A 1152 17.05 12.56 -11.84
N GLU A 1153 17.85 11.50 -11.78
CA GLU A 1153 19.29 11.61 -12.07
C GLU A 1153 19.57 11.81 -13.56
N LEU A 1154 18.83 11.15 -14.44
CA LEU A 1154 19.04 11.27 -15.89
C LEU A 1154 18.61 12.65 -16.43
N GLN A 1155 17.54 13.26 -15.90
CA GLN A 1155 17.12 14.59 -16.34
C GLN A 1155 18.15 15.68 -16.03
N LYS A 1156 19.04 15.48 -15.05
CA LYS A 1156 20.15 16.42 -14.78
C LYS A 1156 21.15 16.46 -15.93
N ILE A 1157 21.15 15.44 -16.79
CA ILE A 1157 22.01 15.30 -17.96
C ILE A 1157 21.24 15.73 -19.22
N THR A 1158 20.04 15.17 -19.42
CA THR A 1158 19.18 15.42 -20.58
C THR A 1158 17.74 15.71 -20.14
N PRO A 1159 17.42 16.95 -19.71
CA PRO A 1159 16.15 17.28 -19.06
C PRO A 1159 14.92 17.19 -19.96
N HIS A 1160 15.11 17.24 -21.27
CA HIS A 1160 14.03 17.22 -22.25
C HIS A 1160 13.75 15.82 -22.82
N PHE A 1161 14.48 14.79 -22.38
CA PHE A 1161 14.27 13.43 -22.89
C PHE A 1161 13.10 12.74 -22.19
N MET A 1162 12.57 11.68 -22.81
CA MET A 1162 11.55 10.85 -22.20
C MET A 1162 12.06 10.05 -21.01
N LEU A 1163 13.36 9.75 -20.99
CA LEU A 1163 14.03 9.05 -19.88
C LEU A 1163 13.38 7.69 -19.54
N HIS A 1164 12.99 6.92 -20.57
CA HIS A 1164 12.33 5.62 -20.42
C HIS A 1164 13.08 4.57 -19.57
N ALA A 1165 14.37 4.77 -19.26
CA ALA A 1165 15.07 3.93 -18.31
C ALA A 1165 14.47 4.01 -16.90
N GLY A 1166 13.89 5.17 -16.55
CA GLY A 1166 13.09 5.39 -15.35
C GLY A 1166 11.58 5.21 -15.52
N TYR A 1167 11.10 4.68 -16.65
CA TYR A 1167 9.66 4.44 -16.88
C TYR A 1167 9.15 3.29 -16.01
N TRP A 1168 9.78 2.12 -16.14
CA TRP A 1168 9.41 0.91 -15.40
C TRP A 1168 10.15 0.77 -14.07
N GLY A 1169 9.86 -0.30 -13.33
CA GLY A 1169 10.59 -0.65 -12.11
C GLY A 1169 12.07 -0.91 -12.40
N ALA A 1170 12.87 -1.03 -11.35
CA ALA A 1170 14.34 -1.07 -11.43
C ALA A 1170 14.93 -2.13 -12.39
N LEU A 1171 14.18 -3.19 -12.71
CA LEU A 1171 14.59 -4.31 -13.56
C LEU A 1171 13.82 -4.37 -14.90
N GLY A 1172 13.25 -3.26 -15.36
CA GLY A 1172 12.65 -3.18 -16.71
C GLY A 1172 11.35 -3.95 -16.89
N VAL A 1173 10.51 -3.93 -15.86
CA VAL A 1173 9.15 -4.46 -15.86
C VAL A 1173 8.25 -3.43 -15.20
N ASP A 1174 7.00 -3.28 -15.65
CA ASP A 1174 6.02 -2.42 -14.97
C ASP A 1174 5.90 -2.83 -13.49
N VAL A 1175 5.95 -1.82 -12.61
CA VAL A 1175 6.00 -1.99 -11.16
C VAL A 1175 4.76 -2.70 -10.57
N THR A 1176 3.66 -2.75 -11.32
CA THR A 1176 2.40 -3.40 -10.93
C THR A 1176 2.31 -4.87 -11.35
N VAL A 1177 3.29 -5.37 -12.14
CA VAL A 1177 3.36 -6.79 -12.46
C VAL A 1177 3.57 -7.58 -11.17
N GLY A 1178 2.72 -8.59 -10.96
CA GLY A 1178 2.72 -9.38 -9.73
C GLY A 1178 1.97 -8.73 -8.56
N GLN A 1179 1.21 -7.64 -8.75
CA GLN A 1179 0.44 -7.01 -7.64
C GLN A 1179 -0.52 -7.96 -6.89
N TRP A 1180 -0.96 -9.05 -7.55
CA TRP A 1180 -1.82 -10.09 -6.96
C TRP A 1180 -1.03 -11.27 -6.40
N GLU A 1181 0.27 -11.34 -6.67
CA GLU A 1181 1.14 -12.33 -6.08
C GLU A 1181 1.36 -12.03 -4.60
N ARG A 1182 1.71 -13.07 -3.85
CA ARG A 1182 2.04 -12.95 -2.44
C ARG A 1182 3.42 -12.34 -2.23
N ASP A 1183 4.39 -12.84 -3.01
CA ASP A 1183 5.80 -12.47 -2.96
C ASP A 1183 6.26 -12.00 -4.35
N PRO A 1184 5.76 -10.84 -4.83
CA PRO A 1184 6.19 -10.31 -6.12
C PRO A 1184 7.68 -10.00 -6.13
N MET A 1185 8.30 -10.02 -7.32
CA MET A 1185 9.70 -9.62 -7.49
C MET A 1185 9.93 -8.18 -7.04
N TYR A 1186 9.01 -7.27 -7.38
CA TYR A 1186 8.99 -5.91 -6.87
C TYR A 1186 8.16 -5.83 -5.60
N PRO A 1187 8.75 -5.57 -4.43
CA PRO A 1187 7.99 -5.45 -3.19
C PRO A 1187 6.95 -4.34 -3.25
N GLU A 1188 7.17 -3.29 -4.04
CA GLU A 1188 6.25 -2.17 -4.23
C GLU A 1188 4.97 -2.52 -5.01
N ALA A 1189 4.95 -3.65 -5.75
CA ALA A 1189 3.78 -4.10 -6.50
C ALA A 1189 2.54 -4.34 -5.62
N LYS A 1190 2.75 -4.71 -4.35
CA LYS A 1190 1.65 -5.01 -3.40
C LYS A 1190 1.04 -3.76 -2.77
N VAL A 1191 1.75 -2.62 -2.77
CA VAL A 1191 1.38 -1.41 -2.02
C VAL A 1191 -0.02 -0.93 -2.40
N ARG A 1192 -0.29 -0.81 -3.71
CA ARG A 1192 -1.60 -0.36 -4.20
C ARG A 1192 -2.73 -1.28 -3.75
N ARG A 1193 -2.53 -2.61 -3.82
CA ARG A 1193 -3.51 -3.61 -3.38
C ARG A 1193 -3.78 -3.51 -1.88
N GLU A 1194 -2.73 -3.34 -1.08
CA GLU A 1194 -2.85 -3.23 0.39
C GLU A 1194 -3.63 -1.97 0.78
N ILE A 1195 -3.31 -0.81 0.20
CA ILE A 1195 -4.07 0.44 0.39
C ILE A 1195 -5.53 0.25 -0.04
N TRP A 1196 -5.76 -0.37 -1.21
CA TRP A 1196 -7.10 -0.64 -1.72
C TRP A 1196 -7.90 -1.54 -0.78
N ARG A 1197 -7.29 -2.60 -0.22
CA ARG A 1197 -7.96 -3.51 0.73
C ARG A 1197 -8.33 -2.83 2.05
N THR A 1198 -7.54 -1.85 2.48
CA THR A 1198 -7.85 -1.07 3.69
C THR A 1198 -9.01 -0.09 3.47
N TRP A 1199 -9.04 0.59 2.33
CA TRP A 1199 -9.94 1.72 2.09
C TRP A 1199 -11.18 1.39 1.28
N LEU A 1200 -11.15 0.35 0.44
CA LEU A 1200 -12.22 -0.04 -0.46
C LEU A 1200 -12.80 1.17 -1.23
N PRO A 1201 -11.96 1.90 -1.98
CA PRO A 1201 -12.34 3.22 -2.50
C PRO A 1201 -13.45 3.15 -3.55
N ASP A 1202 -14.37 4.11 -3.51
CA ASP A 1202 -15.43 4.30 -4.51
C ASP A 1202 -14.87 4.79 -5.85
N ILE A 1203 -13.80 5.60 -5.82
CA ILE A 1203 -13.14 6.13 -7.00
C ILE A 1203 -11.63 5.90 -6.88
N PHE A 1204 -11.04 5.31 -7.92
CA PHE A 1204 -9.60 5.15 -8.03
C PHE A 1204 -9.07 5.91 -9.26
N LEU A 1205 -8.07 6.76 -9.04
CA LEU A 1205 -7.37 7.51 -10.09
C LEU A 1205 -5.89 7.11 -10.14
N ASN A 1206 -5.40 6.83 -11.35
CA ASN A 1206 -3.99 6.59 -11.64
C ASN A 1206 -3.55 7.57 -12.72
N PRO A 1207 -3.22 8.83 -12.37
CA PRO A 1207 -2.81 9.83 -13.36
C PRO A 1207 -1.43 9.50 -13.95
N HIS A 1208 -1.32 9.70 -15.26
CA HIS A 1208 -0.13 9.49 -16.11
C HIS A 1208 0.22 10.79 -16.85
N GLY A 1209 1.35 10.84 -17.54
CA GLY A 1209 1.81 12.00 -18.31
C GLY A 1209 2.89 11.64 -19.35
N TYR A 1210 3.22 12.59 -20.23
CA TYR A 1210 4.26 12.43 -21.23
C TYR A 1210 5.33 13.53 -21.08
N PRO A 1211 6.61 13.17 -20.85
CA PRO A 1211 7.69 14.14 -20.65
C PRO A 1211 8.12 14.88 -21.93
N SER A 1212 8.13 14.19 -23.07
CA SER A 1212 8.43 14.71 -24.42
C SER A 1212 7.84 13.79 -25.48
N HIS A 1213 7.88 14.21 -26.74
CA HIS A 1213 7.17 13.57 -27.86
C HIS A 1213 8.10 13.22 -29.04
N GLU A 1214 9.32 12.73 -28.77
CA GLU A 1214 10.13 12.12 -29.84
C GLU A 1214 9.66 10.69 -30.11
N TRP A 1215 8.63 10.54 -30.96
CA TRP A 1215 7.93 9.26 -31.22
C TRP A 1215 8.71 8.24 -32.07
N VAL A 1216 10.03 8.40 -32.18
CA VAL A 1216 10.87 7.71 -33.15
C VAL A 1216 11.87 6.77 -32.49
N GLN A 1217 11.85 5.52 -32.91
CA GLN A 1217 12.94 4.58 -32.67
C GLN A 1217 13.73 4.38 -33.97
N LEU A 1218 15.06 4.50 -33.90
CA LEU A 1218 15.92 4.42 -35.06
C LEU A 1218 16.10 2.97 -35.51
N PHE A 1219 16.28 2.07 -34.55
CA PHE A 1219 16.52 0.64 -34.77
C PHE A 1219 15.31 -0.24 -34.43
N GLY A 1220 14.33 0.29 -33.72
CA GLY A 1220 13.12 -0.42 -33.30
C GLY A 1220 11.91 -0.37 -34.24
N GLU A 1221 11.96 0.35 -35.36
CA GLU A 1221 10.80 0.73 -36.19
C GLU A 1221 9.79 1.67 -35.48
N TYR A 1222 9.07 2.52 -36.22
CA TYR A 1222 8.12 3.52 -35.67
C TYR A 1222 6.77 2.90 -35.33
N ALA A 1223 6.78 1.87 -34.50
CA ALA A 1223 5.57 1.38 -33.85
C ALA A 1223 5.62 1.87 -32.41
N GLY A 1224 4.74 2.80 -32.03
CA GLY A 1224 4.64 3.24 -30.65
C GLY A 1224 4.36 2.06 -29.72
N TRP A 1225 5.06 2.02 -28.57
CA TRP A 1225 4.67 1.23 -27.39
C TRP A 1225 4.68 -0.30 -27.50
N VAL A 1226 5.77 -0.91 -28.01
CA VAL A 1226 5.73 -2.34 -28.35
C VAL A 1226 6.60 -3.22 -27.44
N ARG A 1227 6.05 -3.63 -26.29
CA ARG A 1227 6.44 -4.89 -25.61
C ARG A 1227 5.81 -6.12 -26.29
N ALA A 1228 4.86 -5.92 -27.21
CA ALA A 1228 4.24 -6.96 -28.03
C ALA A 1228 4.98 -7.17 -29.36
N ARG A 1229 6.32 -7.30 -29.32
CA ARG A 1229 7.14 -7.59 -30.50
C ARG A 1229 7.31 -9.09 -30.75
N VAL A 1230 6.72 -9.95 -29.93
CA VAL A 1230 6.79 -11.40 -30.16
C VAL A 1230 5.67 -11.77 -31.12
N PRO A 1231 5.96 -12.21 -32.36
CA PRO A 1231 4.92 -12.76 -33.23
C PRO A 1231 4.22 -13.92 -32.52
N GLU A 1232 2.92 -14.12 -32.75
CA GLU A 1232 2.12 -15.25 -32.20
C GLU A 1232 2.67 -16.67 -32.54
N ARG A 1233 3.86 -16.79 -33.15
CA ARG A 1233 4.49 -18.04 -33.57
C ARG A 1233 5.53 -18.59 -32.58
N GLY A 1234 5.34 -18.39 -31.28
CA GLY A 1234 6.14 -19.04 -30.23
C GLY A 1234 5.82 -20.53 -29.99
N ARG A 1235 5.33 -21.26 -30.99
CA ARG A 1235 5.17 -22.73 -30.98
C ARG A 1235 5.57 -23.27 -32.35
N ALA A 1236 6.86 -23.44 -32.57
CA ALA A 1236 7.39 -24.28 -33.63
C ALA A 1236 8.61 -25.03 -33.09
#